data_AF-A0A5J5A2J8-F1
#
_entry.id   AF-A0A5J5A2J8-F1
#
_cell.length_a   1.000
_cell.length_b   1.000
_cell.length_c   1.000
_cell.angle_alpha   90.00
_cell.angle_beta   90.00
_cell.angle_gamma   90.00
#
_symmetry.space_group_name_H-M   'P 1'
#
loop_
_entity.id
_entity.type
_entity.pdbx_description
1 polymer ?
#
loop_
_entity_poly.entity_id
_entity_poly.type
_entity_poly.pdbx_seq_one_letter_code
_entity_poly.pdbx_strand_id
1 'polypeptide(L)'
;MILWSYLLASMFVSAERSLKQEGSSYNAANTSGSDYLSKLANFLWQSNQLGYEHVWPEMKFGWQIVVGTVLGFFGASFGSVGGVGGGGIYVPMLSLIIGFDAKSSTAISKCMIMGAAGSTVYYNLKLRHPTLDMPIIDYDLALLFQPMLMLGISIGVAFNVIFADWMVTVLLIILFIGTSTRAFLKGVETWKKETIVKKEAAKRLETTDAGREEAEYKLLPGGPSIGTQNEAKDSAEPEVTILENVYWKELGLLVFVWVSFLVLQISKNYTATCSTAYWVLNLLQIPVSVGVSLFEAIRLYKGRRVIASRGDSGTNLKVHQLILYCSCGVLAGIVGGLLGLGGGFILGPLFLELGVPPQVSSATATFAMTFSSSMSVVEYYLLKRFPVPYAVYFVVVATIGAFIGQHVVRKLIKILGRASLIIFILAFTIFVSAISLGGVGISSMIGKIEQHEYMGFENLCTIRNPKIVLGLSGNWEGRATMVFYFKARPDAGDYTIFMGLDKFENEELIKYGFPEDIWFHVDKMSSAHVYVRLHKGQTIDDISEGLLEDCAQLVKANSIQGNKVNNVDVVYTPWQNLRKTASMDVGQVGFHNPKMVRTVRVEKRINDTVNRLNRTKVERTPDLKAEREAVNAAERAERKQQLRDKLF
;
A
#
# COMPACT_ATOMS: atom_id res chain seq x y z
N MET A 1 27.03 16.06 9.15
CA MET A 1 25.64 15.59 8.94
C MET A 1 25.44 14.13 9.34
N ILE A 2 26.20 13.15 8.81
CA ILE A 2 26.11 11.74 9.23
C ILE A 2 26.37 11.57 10.74
N LEU A 3 27.33 12.31 11.29
CA LEU A 3 27.62 12.35 12.73
C LEU A 3 26.45 12.89 13.56
N TRP A 4 25.68 13.84 13.02
CA TRP A 4 24.49 14.41 13.68
C TRP A 4 23.31 13.44 13.64
N SER A 5 23.15 12.69 12.55
CA SER A 5 22.16 11.60 12.43
C SER A 5 22.51 10.44 13.37
N TYR A 6 23.79 10.09 13.48
CA TYR A 6 24.31 9.13 14.45
C TYR A 6 24.16 9.64 15.89
N LEU A 7 24.41 10.93 16.14
CA LEU A 7 24.21 11.56 17.45
C LEU A 7 22.74 11.60 17.85
N LEU A 8 21.82 11.91 16.93
CA LEU A 8 20.38 11.84 17.21
C LEU A 8 19.95 10.39 17.47
N ALA A 9 20.40 9.43 16.66
CA ALA A 9 20.12 8.01 16.90
C ALA A 9 20.74 7.52 18.23
N SER A 10 21.95 7.95 18.57
CA SER A 10 22.62 7.58 19.83
C SER A 10 22.03 8.32 21.03
N MET A 11 21.55 9.55 20.87
CA MET A 11 20.82 10.30 21.90
C MET A 11 19.46 9.66 22.19
N PHE A 12 18.74 9.18 21.16
CA PHE A 12 17.52 8.40 21.35
C PHE A 12 17.81 7.07 22.06
N VAL A 13 18.85 6.33 21.64
CA VAL A 13 19.29 5.08 22.27
C VAL A 13 19.82 5.29 23.70
N SER A 14 20.49 6.41 23.97
CA SER A 14 21.07 6.73 25.28
C SER A 14 20.02 7.30 26.24
N ALA A 15 19.06 8.10 25.76
CA ALA A 15 17.89 8.52 26.53
C ALA A 15 17.04 7.30 26.95
N GLU A 16 16.94 6.29 26.08
CA GLU A 16 16.26 5.02 26.37
C GLU A 16 17.04 4.13 27.36
N ARG A 17 18.38 4.13 27.30
CA ARG A 17 19.22 3.43 28.29
C ARG A 17 19.16 4.07 29.67
N SER A 18 19.12 5.41 29.74
CA SER A 18 18.99 6.15 30.99
C SER A 18 17.62 5.90 31.65
N LEU A 19 16.55 5.86 30.85
CA LEU A 19 15.20 5.52 31.34
C LEU A 19 15.09 4.06 31.81
N LYS A 20 15.80 3.12 31.19
CA LYS A 20 15.88 1.73 31.67
C LYS A 20 16.67 1.58 32.96
N GLN A 21 17.62 2.47 33.24
CA GLN A 21 18.43 2.44 34.45
C GLN A 21 17.72 3.10 35.64
N GLU A 22 16.91 4.14 35.41
CA GLU A 22 16.02 4.71 36.44
C GLU A 22 14.81 3.79 36.76
N GLY A 23 14.34 2.98 35.81
CA GLY A 23 13.25 2.03 36.01
C GLY A 23 13.56 0.83 36.92
N SER A 24 14.83 0.61 37.29
CA SER A 24 15.24 -0.50 38.17
C SER A 24 15.41 -0.11 39.64
N SER A 25 15.20 1.17 40.02
CA SER A 25 15.52 1.65 41.39
C SER A 25 14.33 2.09 42.25
N TYR A 26 13.07 2.01 41.81
CA TYR A 26 11.95 2.45 42.65
C TYR A 26 10.81 1.44 42.71
N ASN A 27 10.77 0.71 43.83
CA ASN A 27 9.56 0.05 44.31
C ASN A 27 8.64 1.06 45.00
N ALA A 28 7.34 0.91 44.72
CA ALA A 28 6.17 1.40 45.46
C ALA A 28 5.92 2.93 45.53
N ALA A 29 5.03 3.43 44.66
CA ALA A 29 3.78 4.12 45.02
C ALA A 29 3.20 4.87 43.80
N ASN A 30 1.86 4.85 43.67
CA ASN A 30 0.95 5.59 42.78
C ASN A 30 1.56 6.72 41.91
N THR A 31 1.25 6.78 40.61
CA THR A 31 0.06 7.49 40.03
C THR A 31 0.06 7.38 38.50
N SER A 32 -1.14 7.36 37.92
CA SER A 32 -1.51 7.31 36.50
C SER A 32 -0.84 8.34 35.58
N GLY A 33 -0.33 7.90 34.43
CA GLY A 33 -0.04 8.79 33.28
C GLY A 33 1.01 8.28 32.27
N SER A 34 1.94 7.42 32.68
CA SER A 34 3.12 7.02 31.87
C SER A 34 2.94 5.74 31.05
N ASP A 35 1.85 5.00 31.29
CA ASP A 35 1.73 3.60 30.86
C ASP A 35 1.35 3.41 29.38
N TYR A 36 0.95 4.47 28.68
CA TYR A 36 0.57 4.39 27.26
C TYR A 36 1.76 4.44 26.31
N LEU A 37 2.77 5.29 26.56
CA LEU A 37 3.94 5.41 25.69
C LEU A 37 4.87 4.21 25.82
N SER A 38 5.00 3.64 27.01
CA SER A 38 5.74 2.40 27.25
C SER A 38 5.04 1.17 26.64
N LYS A 39 3.70 1.11 26.71
CA LYS A 39 2.91 0.09 26.00
C LYS A 39 2.97 0.27 24.49
N LEU A 40 2.94 1.51 23.97
CA LEU A 40 3.10 1.79 22.55
C LEU A 40 4.50 1.40 22.06
N ALA A 41 5.55 1.72 22.82
CA ALA A 41 6.92 1.34 22.50
C ALA A 41 7.14 -0.18 22.55
N ASN A 42 6.56 -0.88 23.54
CA ASN A 42 6.64 -2.34 23.64
C ASN A 42 5.79 -3.06 22.58
N PHE A 43 4.65 -2.48 22.17
CA PHE A 43 3.83 -2.95 21.05
C PHE A 43 4.60 -2.80 19.73
N LEU A 44 5.19 -1.64 19.50
CA LEU A 44 6.00 -1.33 18.31
C LEU A 44 7.30 -2.14 18.19
N TRP A 45 7.80 -2.79 19.25
CA TRP A 45 9.13 -3.42 19.27
C TRP A 45 9.12 -4.96 19.39
N GLN A 46 7.97 -5.62 19.41
CA GLN A 46 7.94 -7.09 19.37
C GLN A 46 8.18 -7.61 17.94
N SER A 47 9.32 -8.27 17.74
CA SER A 47 9.68 -8.94 16.50
C SER A 47 9.21 -10.40 16.54
N ASN A 48 8.29 -10.75 15.66
CA ASN A 48 7.97 -12.14 15.35
C ASN A 48 7.71 -12.29 13.85
N GLN A 49 8.33 -13.31 13.25
CA GLN A 49 8.49 -13.47 11.80
C GLN A 49 7.26 -14.12 11.16
N LEU A 50 6.82 -13.66 9.98
CA LEU A 50 6.83 -14.42 8.70
C LEU A 50 5.97 -13.71 7.64
N GLY A 51 6.50 -13.67 6.40
CA GLY A 51 5.82 -13.12 5.23
C GLY A 51 5.01 -14.19 4.49
N TYR A 52 3.80 -13.81 4.09
CA TYR A 52 2.86 -14.60 3.30
C TYR A 52 3.27 -14.67 1.82
N GLU A 53 3.15 -15.84 1.18
CA GLU A 53 3.37 -16.02 -0.25
C GLU A 53 2.04 -16.01 -0.99
N HIS A 54 1.88 -15.07 -1.92
CA HIS A 54 0.61 -14.81 -2.61
C HIS A 54 0.48 -15.65 -3.88
N VAL A 55 -0.64 -16.36 -4.05
CA VAL A 55 -0.95 -17.12 -5.28
C VAL A 55 -1.98 -16.33 -6.09
N TRP A 56 -1.53 -15.70 -7.17
CA TRP A 56 -2.41 -14.93 -8.07
C TRP A 56 -3.11 -15.85 -9.09
N PRO A 57 -4.38 -15.58 -9.44
CA PRO A 57 -5.05 -16.28 -10.52
C PRO A 57 -4.37 -15.98 -11.88
N GLU A 58 -4.36 -16.97 -12.78
CA GLU A 58 -3.89 -16.77 -14.15
C GLU A 58 -4.83 -15.84 -14.93
N MET A 59 -4.26 -15.05 -15.84
CA MET A 59 -5.00 -14.09 -16.65
C MET A 59 -5.96 -14.80 -17.62
N LYS A 60 -7.27 -14.70 -17.33
CA LYS A 60 -8.34 -15.18 -18.20
C LYS A 60 -9.12 -13.99 -18.77
N PHE A 61 -9.14 -13.86 -20.09
CA PHE A 61 -9.94 -12.85 -20.79
C PHE A 61 -11.44 -13.17 -20.64
N GLY A 62 -12.05 -12.59 -19.61
CA GLY A 62 -13.49 -12.63 -19.36
C GLY A 62 -14.08 -11.22 -19.24
N TRP A 63 -15.37 -11.14 -18.92
CA TRP A 63 -16.10 -9.86 -18.79
C TRP A 63 -15.46 -8.91 -17.75
N GLN A 64 -14.86 -9.45 -16.68
CA GLN A 64 -14.18 -8.67 -15.64
C GLN A 64 -13.01 -7.85 -16.20
N ILE A 65 -12.18 -8.46 -17.07
CA ILE A 65 -11.05 -7.75 -17.71
C ILE A 65 -11.56 -6.71 -18.71
N VAL A 66 -12.63 -7.00 -19.44
CA VAL A 66 -13.24 -6.04 -20.39
C VAL A 66 -13.75 -4.81 -19.65
N VAL A 67 -14.57 -5.00 -18.61
CA VAL A 67 -15.08 -3.89 -17.77
C VAL A 67 -13.92 -3.15 -17.09
N GLY A 68 -12.93 -3.88 -16.55
CA GLY A 68 -11.74 -3.30 -15.96
C GLY A 68 -10.92 -2.47 -16.95
N THR A 69 -10.85 -2.88 -18.22
CA THR A 69 -10.17 -2.15 -19.29
C THR A 69 -10.87 -0.83 -19.58
N VAL A 70 -12.20 -0.85 -19.70
CA VAL A 70 -13.01 0.36 -19.95
C VAL A 70 -12.87 1.35 -18.79
N LEU A 71 -13.03 0.87 -17.56
CA LEU A 71 -12.89 1.72 -16.37
C LEU A 71 -11.46 2.22 -16.16
N GLY A 72 -10.46 1.38 -16.45
CA GLY A 72 -9.05 1.76 -16.44
C GLY A 72 -8.75 2.86 -17.47
N PHE A 73 -9.30 2.75 -18.67
CA PHE A 73 -9.17 3.76 -19.71
C PHE A 73 -9.76 5.12 -19.30
N PHE A 74 -11.00 5.14 -18.80
CA PHE A 74 -11.64 6.39 -18.35
C PHE A 74 -10.97 6.95 -17.10
N GLY A 75 -10.58 6.08 -16.16
CA GLY A 75 -9.82 6.47 -14.98
C GLY A 75 -8.50 7.17 -15.33
N ALA A 76 -7.79 6.68 -16.35
CA ALA A 76 -6.58 7.31 -16.86
C ALA A 76 -6.86 8.62 -17.59
N SER A 77 -7.91 8.64 -18.41
CA SER A 77 -8.30 9.82 -19.20
C SER A 77 -8.62 11.01 -18.29
N PHE A 78 -9.53 10.84 -17.33
CA PHE A 78 -9.94 11.93 -16.42
C PHE A 78 -8.89 12.20 -15.35
N GLY A 79 -8.29 11.13 -14.80
CA GLY A 79 -7.28 11.23 -13.76
C GLY A 79 -6.00 11.96 -14.20
N SER A 80 -5.56 11.75 -15.44
CA SER A 80 -4.40 12.46 -15.98
C SER A 80 -4.69 13.95 -16.22
N VAL A 81 -5.86 14.28 -16.75
CA VAL A 81 -6.26 15.66 -17.05
C VAL A 81 -6.40 16.49 -15.79
N GLY A 82 -6.98 15.92 -14.74
CA GLY A 82 -7.08 16.57 -13.43
C GLY A 82 -5.74 16.65 -12.67
N GLY A 83 -4.70 15.94 -13.11
CA GLY A 83 -3.42 15.88 -12.39
C GLY A 83 -3.48 15.04 -11.11
N VAL A 84 -4.32 13.99 -11.12
CA VAL A 84 -4.64 13.14 -9.96
C VAL A 84 -4.24 11.67 -10.14
N GLY A 85 -4.06 11.21 -11.38
CA GLY A 85 -3.49 9.88 -11.69
C GLY A 85 -4.50 8.72 -11.72
N GLY A 86 -5.78 8.94 -11.45
CA GLY A 86 -6.85 7.94 -11.65
C GLY A 86 -6.89 6.80 -10.62
N GLY A 87 -5.99 6.80 -9.64
CA GLY A 87 -5.84 5.71 -8.67
C GLY A 87 -7.12 5.35 -7.90
N GLY A 88 -7.98 6.34 -7.64
CA GLY A 88 -9.20 6.14 -6.86
C GLY A 88 -10.30 5.41 -7.64
N ILE A 89 -10.14 5.30 -8.95
CA ILE A 89 -10.95 4.44 -9.81
C ILE A 89 -10.26 3.07 -9.98
N TYR A 90 -8.92 3.06 -10.13
CA TYR A 90 -8.17 1.82 -10.35
C TYR A 90 -8.27 0.84 -9.18
N VAL A 91 -8.07 1.30 -7.93
CA VAL A 91 -8.04 0.41 -6.76
C VAL A 91 -9.39 -0.30 -6.57
N PRO A 92 -10.55 0.39 -6.60
CA PRO A 92 -11.85 -0.27 -6.52
C PRO A 92 -12.18 -1.15 -7.71
N MET A 93 -11.76 -0.76 -8.92
CA MET A 93 -11.92 -1.60 -10.11
C MET A 93 -11.14 -2.92 -9.99
N LEU A 94 -9.88 -2.86 -9.57
CA LEU A 94 -9.04 -4.05 -9.38
C LEU A 94 -9.57 -4.93 -8.24
N SER A 95 -10.05 -4.32 -7.16
CA SER A 95 -10.53 -5.04 -5.98
C SER A 95 -11.92 -5.65 -6.17
N LEU A 96 -12.93 -4.85 -6.54
CA LEU A 96 -14.33 -5.30 -6.59
C LEU A 96 -14.69 -6.05 -7.88
N ILE A 97 -14.09 -5.67 -9.01
CA ILE A 97 -14.47 -6.22 -10.32
C ILE A 97 -13.58 -7.39 -10.69
N ILE A 98 -12.26 -7.21 -10.57
CA ILE A 98 -11.29 -8.25 -10.94
C ILE A 98 -11.05 -9.23 -9.78
N GLY A 99 -11.22 -8.79 -8.52
CA GLY A 99 -11.10 -9.64 -7.34
C GLY A 99 -9.69 -9.72 -6.75
N PHE A 100 -8.82 -8.73 -7.03
CA PHE A 100 -7.53 -8.64 -6.36
C PHE A 100 -7.68 -8.19 -4.91
N ASP A 101 -6.81 -8.64 -4.02
CA ASP A 101 -6.75 -8.10 -2.66
C ASP A 101 -6.38 -6.60 -2.68
N ALA A 102 -6.72 -5.88 -1.61
CA ALA A 102 -6.49 -4.44 -1.53
C ALA A 102 -5.00 -4.05 -1.69
N LYS A 103 -4.07 -4.89 -1.22
CA LYS A 103 -2.62 -4.62 -1.27
C LYS A 103 -2.10 -4.80 -2.70
N SER A 104 -2.48 -5.88 -3.40
CA SER A 104 -2.15 -6.09 -4.82
C SER A 104 -2.84 -5.06 -5.73
N SER A 105 -4.11 -4.74 -5.47
CA SER A 105 -4.85 -3.70 -6.20
C SER A 105 -4.16 -2.34 -6.11
N THR A 106 -3.68 -1.99 -4.91
CA THR A 106 -2.89 -0.77 -4.70
C THR A 106 -1.59 -0.79 -5.49
N ALA A 107 -0.88 -1.93 -5.53
CA ALA A 107 0.37 -2.07 -6.24
C ALA A 107 0.21 -2.00 -7.78
N ILE A 108 -0.80 -2.68 -8.34
CA ILE A 108 -1.13 -2.60 -9.77
C ILE A 108 -1.58 -1.19 -10.12
N SER A 109 -2.39 -0.54 -9.28
CA SER A 109 -2.79 0.86 -9.45
C SER A 109 -1.59 1.81 -9.57
N LYS A 110 -0.53 1.63 -8.76
CA LYS A 110 0.71 2.42 -8.93
C LYS A 110 1.37 2.24 -10.29
N CYS A 111 1.36 1.02 -10.83
CA CYS A 111 1.88 0.76 -12.17
C CYS A 111 1.06 1.54 -13.21
N MET A 112 -0.27 1.46 -13.12
CA MET A 112 -1.19 2.21 -14.00
C MET A 112 -1.00 3.72 -13.90
N ILE A 113 -0.90 4.26 -12.67
CA ILE A 113 -0.63 5.69 -12.42
C ILE A 113 0.70 6.10 -13.06
N MET A 114 1.75 5.28 -12.92
CA MET A 114 3.07 5.56 -13.50
C MET A 114 2.99 5.64 -15.04
N GLY A 115 2.31 4.67 -15.68
CA GLY A 115 2.13 4.67 -17.13
C GLY A 115 1.31 5.84 -17.66
N ALA A 116 0.22 6.18 -16.96
CA ALA A 116 -0.62 7.33 -17.28
C ALA A 116 0.15 8.64 -17.09
N ALA A 117 0.76 8.85 -15.92
CA ALA A 117 1.50 10.07 -15.59
C ALA A 117 2.71 10.27 -16.52
N GLY A 118 3.46 9.21 -16.85
CA GLY A 118 4.57 9.28 -17.78
C GLY A 118 4.15 9.74 -19.18
N SER A 119 3.03 9.22 -19.70
CA SER A 119 2.49 9.65 -21.01
C SER A 119 2.04 11.13 -21.00
N THR A 120 1.43 11.57 -19.89
CA THR A 120 0.97 12.94 -19.71
C THR A 120 2.13 13.91 -19.52
N VAL A 121 3.18 13.52 -18.79
CA VAL A 121 4.42 14.31 -18.70
C VAL A 121 5.05 14.45 -20.07
N TYR A 122 5.18 13.36 -20.83
CA TYR A 122 5.70 13.42 -22.21
C TYR A 122 4.90 14.41 -23.08
N TYR A 123 3.57 14.38 -22.97
CA TYR A 123 2.69 15.32 -23.66
C TYR A 123 2.91 16.77 -23.18
N ASN A 124 3.00 16.98 -21.86
CA ASN A 124 3.19 18.30 -21.24
C ASN A 124 4.57 18.91 -21.51
N LEU A 125 5.61 18.09 -21.71
CA LEU A 125 6.96 18.57 -22.05
C LEU A 125 7.02 19.27 -23.41
N LYS A 126 6.03 19.08 -24.29
CA LYS A 126 5.95 19.78 -25.58
C LYS A 126 5.24 21.13 -25.50
N LEU A 127 4.73 21.50 -24.31
CA LEU A 127 3.82 22.63 -24.14
C LEU A 127 4.45 23.75 -23.29
N ARG A 128 4.13 24.99 -23.67
CA ARG A 128 4.50 26.19 -22.91
C ARG A 128 3.36 26.72 -22.05
N HIS A 129 3.73 27.57 -21.10
CA HIS A 129 2.82 28.24 -20.19
C HIS A 129 1.86 29.15 -20.97
N PRO A 130 0.56 29.25 -20.59
CA PRO A 130 -0.43 29.98 -21.37
C PRO A 130 -0.20 31.49 -21.50
N THR A 131 0.49 32.08 -20.52
CA THR A 131 0.69 33.54 -20.43
C THR A 131 2.15 33.97 -20.27
N LEU A 132 3.09 33.04 -20.13
CA LEU A 132 4.49 33.33 -19.82
C LEU A 132 5.38 32.52 -20.77
N ASP A 133 6.55 33.05 -21.12
CA ASP A 133 7.49 32.33 -21.98
C ASP A 133 8.33 31.32 -21.17
N MET A 134 7.67 30.28 -20.67
CA MET A 134 8.27 29.24 -19.82
C MET A 134 7.56 27.90 -20.03
N PRO A 135 8.13 26.77 -19.56
CA PRO A 135 7.49 25.47 -19.62
C PRO A 135 6.16 25.43 -18.85
N ILE A 136 5.23 24.56 -19.26
CA ILE A 136 3.96 24.36 -18.53
C ILE A 136 4.16 23.70 -17.15
N ILE A 137 5.25 22.96 -16.97
CA ILE A 137 5.63 22.34 -15.69
C ILE A 137 6.43 23.37 -14.90
N ASP A 138 5.96 23.70 -13.69
CA ASP A 138 6.71 24.56 -12.78
C ASP A 138 7.74 23.72 -12.00
N TYR A 139 9.00 23.79 -12.45
CA TYR A 139 10.11 23.03 -11.86
C TYR A 139 10.49 23.52 -10.46
N ASP A 140 10.30 24.79 -10.13
CA ASP A 140 10.62 25.33 -8.79
C ASP A 140 9.58 24.85 -7.77
N LEU A 141 8.29 24.81 -8.16
CA LEU A 141 7.23 24.22 -7.37
C LEU A 141 7.43 22.70 -7.21
N ALA A 142 7.84 22.01 -8.28
CA ALA A 142 8.19 20.59 -8.22
C ALA A 142 9.36 20.33 -7.26
N LEU A 143 10.43 21.12 -7.32
CA LEU A 143 11.58 21.00 -6.40
C LEU A 143 11.22 21.25 -4.94
N LEU A 144 10.28 22.16 -4.68
CA LEU A 144 9.82 22.44 -3.33
C LEU A 144 9.00 21.28 -2.76
N PHE A 145 8.02 20.77 -3.52
CA PHE A 145 7.04 19.80 -3.05
C PHE A 145 7.48 18.34 -3.21
N GLN A 146 8.16 17.97 -4.29
CA GLN A 146 8.45 16.58 -4.62
C GLN A 146 9.28 15.84 -3.56
N PRO A 147 10.39 16.40 -3.02
CA PRO A 147 11.18 15.70 -2.01
C PRO A 147 10.38 15.48 -0.71
N MET A 148 9.63 16.50 -0.27
CA MET A 148 8.78 16.41 0.93
C MET A 148 7.60 15.46 0.74
N LEU A 149 7.04 15.40 -0.48
CA LEU A 149 6.01 14.44 -0.86
C LEU A 149 6.54 13.01 -0.74
N MET A 150 7.73 12.72 -1.28
CA MET A 150 8.34 11.39 -1.20
C MET A 150 8.62 10.97 0.25
N LEU A 151 9.11 11.89 1.09
CA LEU A 151 9.26 11.65 2.52
C LEU A 151 7.92 11.32 3.18
N GLY A 152 6.88 12.11 2.89
CA GLY A 152 5.53 11.88 3.39
C GLY A 152 4.97 10.53 2.97
N ILE A 153 5.22 10.09 1.73
CA ILE A 153 4.78 8.77 1.24
C ILE A 153 5.40 7.64 2.05
N SER A 154 6.71 7.69 2.34
CA SER A 154 7.37 6.68 3.18
C SER A 154 6.73 6.60 4.58
N ILE A 155 6.37 7.74 5.17
CA ILE A 155 5.68 7.80 6.47
C ILE A 155 4.25 7.26 6.35
N GLY A 156 3.52 7.66 5.30
CA GLY A 156 2.15 7.22 5.04
C GLY A 156 2.02 5.72 4.82
N VAL A 157 2.98 5.11 4.11
CA VAL A 157 3.05 3.65 3.92
C VAL A 157 3.29 2.93 5.25
N ALA A 158 4.11 3.49 6.15
CA ALA A 158 4.28 2.94 7.49
C ALA A 158 2.98 3.05 8.32
N PHE A 159 2.29 4.19 8.26
CA PHE A 159 1.00 4.35 8.95
C PHE A 159 -0.12 3.49 8.35
N ASN A 160 -0.09 3.18 7.06
CA ASN A 160 -1.07 2.29 6.43
C ASN A 160 -1.05 0.90 7.06
N VAL A 161 0.14 0.45 7.46
CA VAL A 161 0.31 -0.83 8.14
C VAL A 161 -0.13 -0.75 9.60
N ILE A 162 0.06 0.39 10.28
CA ILE A 162 -0.30 0.51 11.70
C ILE A 162 -1.80 0.68 11.89
N PHE A 163 -2.41 1.56 11.10
CA PHE A 163 -3.78 2.02 11.30
C PHE A 163 -4.80 0.97 10.87
N ALA A 164 -5.84 0.81 11.71
CA ALA A 164 -6.96 -0.04 11.39
C ALA A 164 -7.66 0.43 10.09
N ASP A 165 -8.05 -0.54 9.25
CA ASP A 165 -8.67 -0.29 7.94
C ASP A 165 -9.90 0.61 7.99
N TRP A 166 -10.70 0.49 9.06
CA TRP A 166 -11.91 1.31 9.25
C TRP A 166 -11.56 2.78 9.48
N MET A 167 -10.51 3.05 10.27
CA MET A 167 -10.08 4.41 10.58
C MET A 167 -9.52 5.09 9.35
N VAL A 168 -8.71 4.36 8.58
CA VAL A 168 -8.22 4.83 7.27
C VAL A 168 -9.43 5.17 6.41
N THR A 169 -10.35 4.23 6.17
CA THR A 169 -11.54 4.46 5.33
C THR A 169 -12.35 5.68 5.74
N VAL A 170 -12.63 5.88 7.04
CA VAL A 170 -13.38 7.05 7.53
C VAL A 170 -12.63 8.36 7.24
N LEU A 171 -11.32 8.40 7.54
CA LEU A 171 -10.48 9.57 7.24
C LEU A 171 -10.49 9.91 5.75
N LEU A 172 -10.50 8.90 4.88
CA LEU A 172 -10.52 9.09 3.43
C LEU A 172 -11.83 9.68 2.93
N ILE A 173 -12.95 9.15 3.40
CA ILE A 173 -14.28 9.66 3.03
C ILE A 173 -14.39 11.13 3.41
N ILE A 174 -13.98 11.49 4.64
CA ILE A 174 -14.01 12.89 5.12
C ILE A 174 -13.11 13.77 4.25
N LEU A 175 -11.87 13.34 4.00
CA LEU A 175 -10.90 14.12 3.24
C LEU A 175 -11.35 14.32 1.79
N PHE A 176 -11.87 13.29 1.14
CA PHE A 176 -12.27 13.36 -0.27
C PHE A 176 -13.58 14.11 -0.48
N ILE A 177 -14.56 13.98 0.41
CA ILE A 177 -15.76 14.82 0.36
C ILE A 177 -15.36 16.30 0.56
N GLY A 178 -14.51 16.59 1.55
CA GLY A 178 -14.04 17.95 1.81
C GLY A 178 -13.28 18.56 0.64
N THR A 179 -12.26 17.86 0.13
CA THR A 179 -11.43 18.33 -0.99
C THR A 179 -12.22 18.42 -2.30
N SER A 180 -13.10 17.47 -2.61
CA SER A 180 -13.98 17.51 -3.77
C SER A 180 -14.93 18.71 -3.73
N THR A 181 -15.58 18.93 -2.59
CA THR A 181 -16.50 20.06 -2.42
C THR A 181 -15.78 21.39 -2.60
N ARG A 182 -14.60 21.55 -1.99
CA ARG A 182 -13.77 22.74 -2.16
C ARG A 182 -13.31 22.94 -3.61
N ALA A 183 -12.83 21.89 -4.27
CA ALA A 183 -12.42 21.94 -5.67
C ALA A 183 -13.59 22.32 -6.59
N PHE A 184 -14.79 21.78 -6.34
CA PHE A 184 -16.00 22.12 -7.09
C PHE A 184 -16.39 23.59 -6.92
N LEU A 185 -16.43 24.09 -5.68
CA LEU A 185 -16.71 25.50 -5.40
C LEU A 185 -15.68 26.41 -6.07
N LYS A 186 -14.40 26.03 -6.06
CA LYS A 186 -13.34 26.76 -6.77
C LYS A 186 -13.54 26.72 -8.28
N GLY A 187 -13.97 25.59 -8.83
CA GLY A 187 -14.32 25.44 -10.24
C GLY A 187 -15.44 26.42 -10.65
N VAL A 188 -16.49 26.53 -9.82
CA VAL A 188 -17.59 27.49 -10.03
C VAL A 188 -17.10 28.94 -9.94
N GLU A 189 -16.24 29.26 -8.97
CA GLU A 189 -15.65 30.60 -8.83
C GLU A 189 -14.83 30.98 -10.08
N THR A 190 -13.94 30.09 -10.52
CA THR A 190 -13.11 30.29 -11.72
C THR A 190 -13.96 30.39 -12.98
N TRP A 191 -14.99 29.55 -13.12
CA TRP A 191 -15.91 29.62 -14.26
C TRP A 191 -16.65 30.97 -14.32
N LYS A 192 -17.08 31.50 -13.16
CA LYS A 192 -17.70 32.83 -13.08
C LYS A 192 -16.72 33.92 -13.54
N LYS A 193 -15.47 33.88 -13.06
CA LYS A 193 -14.42 34.83 -13.48
C LYS A 193 -14.16 34.77 -14.99
N GLU A 194 -13.99 33.57 -15.55
CA GLU A 194 -13.81 33.38 -17.00
C GLU A 194 -15.01 33.89 -17.81
N THR A 195 -16.23 33.73 -17.28
CA THR A 195 -17.45 34.23 -17.93
C THR A 195 -17.49 35.76 -17.96
N ILE A 196 -17.07 36.42 -16.87
CA ILE A 196 -17.00 37.88 -16.80
C ILE A 196 -15.97 38.42 -17.81
N VAL A 197 -14.75 37.86 -17.81
CA VAL A 197 -13.68 38.26 -18.74
C VAL A 197 -14.13 38.08 -20.20
N LYS A 198 -14.80 36.98 -20.54
CA LYS A 198 -15.36 36.78 -21.88
C LYS A 198 -16.42 37.80 -22.25
N LYS A 199 -17.31 38.16 -21.32
CA LYS A 199 -18.32 39.20 -21.55
C LYS A 199 -17.70 40.58 -21.72
N GLU A 200 -16.66 40.90 -20.95
CA GLU A 200 -15.92 42.17 -21.09
C GLU A 200 -15.15 42.24 -22.41
N ALA A 201 -14.52 41.15 -22.84
CA ALA A 201 -13.86 41.07 -24.14
C ALA A 201 -14.85 41.24 -25.30
N ALA A 202 -16.03 40.60 -25.22
CA ALA A 202 -17.10 40.76 -26.20
C ALA A 202 -17.62 42.21 -26.25
N LYS A 203 -17.87 42.83 -25.08
CA LYS A 203 -18.25 44.24 -25.02
C LYS A 203 -17.21 45.18 -25.60
N ARG A 204 -15.91 44.92 -25.37
CA ARG A 204 -14.83 45.72 -25.95
C ARG A 204 -14.82 45.63 -27.47
N LEU A 205 -14.98 44.43 -28.03
CA LEU A 205 -15.09 44.21 -29.48
C LEU A 205 -16.30 44.95 -30.08
N GLU A 206 -17.46 44.91 -29.41
CA GLU A 206 -18.65 45.65 -29.84
C GLU A 206 -18.45 47.18 -29.79
N THR A 207 -17.74 47.70 -28.79
CA THR A 207 -17.42 49.14 -28.70
C THR A 207 -16.36 49.61 -29.70
N THR A 208 -15.46 48.73 -30.14
CA THR A 208 -14.45 49.06 -31.16
C THR A 208 -15.06 49.07 -32.57
N ASP A 209 -16.10 48.28 -32.83
CA ASP A 209 -16.82 48.28 -34.13
C ASP A 209 -17.80 49.45 -34.27
N ALA A 210 -18.28 50.03 -33.16
CA ALA A 210 -19.17 51.19 -33.14
C ALA A 210 -18.45 52.56 -33.22
N GLY A 211 -17.12 52.58 -33.28
CA GLY A 211 -16.32 53.81 -33.24
C GLY A 211 -15.11 53.76 -34.17
N ARG A 212 -15.34 53.80 -35.48
CA ARG A 212 -14.29 54.18 -36.44
C ARG A 212 -14.14 55.71 -36.44
N GLU A 213 -13.45 56.24 -35.44
CA GLU A 213 -12.66 57.47 -35.58
C GLU A 213 -11.34 57.30 -34.81
N GLU A 214 -10.28 57.77 -35.44
CA GLU A 214 -8.88 57.53 -35.15
C GLU A 214 -8.48 57.81 -33.68
N ALA A 215 -7.92 56.82 -33.00
CA ALA A 215 -7.02 57.04 -31.88
C ALA A 215 -5.98 55.92 -31.83
N GLU A 216 -4.82 56.26 -32.37
CA GLU A 216 -3.53 55.58 -32.27
C GLU A 216 -3.32 54.92 -30.89
N TYR A 217 -3.37 53.59 -30.84
CA TYR A 217 -3.00 52.83 -29.64
C TYR A 217 -1.47 52.74 -29.59
N LYS A 218 -0.85 53.47 -28.66
CA LYS A 218 0.58 53.30 -28.31
C LYS A 218 0.82 51.85 -27.88
N LEU A 219 1.47 51.10 -28.75
CA LEU A 219 2.14 49.84 -28.42
C LEU A 219 3.26 50.15 -27.41
N LEU A 220 3.18 49.54 -26.21
CA LEU A 220 4.33 49.44 -25.32
C LEU A 220 5.27 48.33 -25.81
N PRO A 221 6.60 48.51 -25.67
CA PRO A 221 7.59 47.93 -26.58
C PRO A 221 8.14 46.59 -26.07
N GLY A 222 8.41 45.67 -26.99
CA GLY A 222 9.07 44.41 -26.67
C GLY A 222 9.02 43.35 -27.77
N GLY A 223 9.42 43.71 -29.00
CA GLY A 223 9.62 42.75 -30.09
C GLY A 223 10.44 43.37 -31.22
N PRO A 224 11.47 42.70 -31.76
CA PRO A 224 12.25 43.21 -32.87
C PRO A 224 11.45 43.20 -34.18
N SER A 225 11.80 44.15 -35.02
CA SER A 225 11.16 44.60 -36.26
C SER A 225 11.00 43.54 -37.37
N ILE A 226 9.77 43.47 -37.87
CA ILE A 226 9.30 43.43 -39.27
C ILE A 226 10.13 42.62 -40.30
N GLY A 227 9.50 41.56 -40.80
CA GLY A 227 9.73 40.97 -42.12
C GLY A 227 8.45 40.31 -42.62
N THR A 228 7.82 40.94 -43.59
CA THR A 228 6.56 40.63 -44.27
C THR A 228 6.53 39.23 -44.90
N GLN A 229 5.44 38.47 -44.73
CA GLN A 229 4.64 37.88 -45.83
C GLN A 229 3.58 36.86 -45.33
N ASN A 230 2.46 36.86 -46.06
CA ASN A 230 1.26 36.06 -45.91
C ASN A 230 1.50 34.55 -45.82
N GLU A 231 0.82 33.88 -44.89
CA GLU A 231 0.09 32.63 -45.16
C GLU A 231 -0.80 32.28 -43.96
N ALA A 232 -2.11 32.18 -44.21
CA ALA A 232 -3.06 31.59 -43.29
C ALA A 232 -2.72 30.10 -43.13
N LYS A 233 -2.16 29.72 -41.98
CA LYS A 233 -1.99 28.34 -41.53
C LYS A 233 -2.44 28.23 -40.08
N ASP A 234 -3.14 27.13 -39.83
CA ASP A 234 -3.75 26.70 -38.58
C ASP A 234 -3.09 27.22 -37.29
N SER A 235 -3.94 27.58 -36.33
CA SER A 235 -3.60 27.89 -34.94
C SER A 235 -3.04 26.66 -34.20
N ALA A 236 -1.89 26.15 -34.63
CA ALA A 236 -1.07 25.24 -33.85
C ALA A 236 -0.30 26.08 -32.82
N GLU A 237 -0.46 25.75 -31.53
CA GLU A 237 0.44 26.25 -30.48
C GLU A 237 1.89 25.93 -30.92
N PRO A 238 2.88 26.80 -30.71
CA PRO A 238 4.25 26.51 -31.12
C PRO A 238 4.75 25.29 -30.35
N GLU A 239 4.73 24.12 -31.00
CA GLU A 239 5.32 22.90 -30.47
C GLU A 239 6.84 23.10 -30.44
N VAL A 240 7.36 23.35 -29.25
CA VAL A 240 8.80 23.54 -29.02
C VAL A 240 9.50 22.20 -28.82
N THR A 241 10.79 22.16 -29.15
CA THR A 241 11.56 20.93 -28.97
C THR A 241 11.66 20.57 -27.47
N ILE A 242 11.53 19.29 -27.13
CA ILE A 242 11.53 18.79 -25.74
C ILE A 242 12.78 19.25 -24.98
N LEU A 243 13.92 19.31 -25.66
CA LEU A 243 15.21 19.69 -25.10
C LEU A 243 15.26 21.13 -24.59
N GLU A 244 14.55 22.05 -25.25
CA GLU A 244 14.50 23.47 -24.87
C GLU A 244 13.55 23.72 -23.69
N ASN A 245 12.53 22.87 -23.53
CA ASN A 245 11.51 23.02 -22.51
C ASN A 245 11.88 22.33 -21.18
N VAL A 246 13.00 21.59 -21.15
CA VAL A 246 13.48 20.86 -19.97
C VAL A 246 14.53 21.66 -19.22
N TYR A 247 14.24 21.92 -17.95
CA TYR A 247 15.16 22.56 -17.01
C TYR A 247 16.08 21.49 -16.39
N TRP A 248 17.21 21.22 -17.05
CA TRP A 248 18.10 20.10 -16.75
C TRP A 248 18.73 20.13 -15.35
N LYS A 249 18.98 21.32 -14.79
CA LYS A 249 19.58 21.43 -13.44
C LYS A 249 18.57 21.01 -12.37
N GLU A 250 17.34 21.45 -12.52
CA GLU A 250 16.20 21.20 -11.64
C GLU A 250 15.77 19.74 -11.75
N LEU A 251 15.63 19.24 -12.98
CA LEU A 251 15.37 17.84 -13.26
C LEU A 251 16.48 16.95 -12.67
N GLY A 252 17.75 17.35 -12.80
CA GLY A 252 18.89 16.65 -12.21
C GLY A 252 18.80 16.54 -10.69
N LEU A 253 18.40 17.60 -10.00
CA LEU A 253 18.17 17.59 -8.55
C LEU A 253 17.00 16.66 -8.15
N LEU A 254 15.90 16.68 -8.90
CA LEU A 254 14.75 15.80 -8.66
C LEU A 254 15.11 14.33 -8.86
N VAL A 255 15.83 14.03 -9.95
CA VAL A 255 16.34 12.67 -10.24
C VAL A 255 17.32 12.24 -9.15
N PHE A 256 18.20 13.13 -8.68
CA PHE A 256 19.11 12.84 -7.57
C PHE A 256 18.37 12.43 -6.29
N VAL A 257 17.33 13.18 -5.90
CA VAL A 257 16.48 12.82 -4.75
C VAL A 257 15.83 11.46 -4.98
N TRP A 258 15.28 11.24 -6.16
CA TRP A 258 14.61 9.98 -6.51
C TRP A 258 15.57 8.78 -6.45
N VAL A 259 16.76 8.88 -7.06
CA VAL A 259 17.79 7.82 -7.03
C VAL A 259 18.26 7.59 -5.59
N SER A 260 18.46 8.64 -4.81
CA SER A 260 18.85 8.52 -3.41
C SER A 260 17.81 7.76 -2.59
N PHE A 261 16.52 8.11 -2.75
CA PHE A 261 15.42 7.39 -2.12
C PHE A 261 15.34 5.95 -2.58
N LEU A 262 15.52 5.70 -3.88
CA LEU A 262 15.51 4.37 -4.46
C LEU A 262 16.62 3.49 -3.85
N VAL A 263 17.85 3.99 -3.79
CA VAL A 263 18.99 3.29 -3.17
C VAL A 263 18.70 2.99 -1.69
N LEU A 264 18.14 3.95 -0.95
CA LEU A 264 17.78 3.74 0.46
C LEU A 264 16.69 2.68 0.62
N GLN A 265 15.66 2.68 -0.24
CA GLN A 265 14.58 1.70 -0.19
C GLN A 265 15.05 0.30 -0.60
N ILE A 266 15.90 0.20 -1.63
CA ILE A 266 16.55 -1.07 -2.01
C ILE A 266 17.42 -1.57 -0.85
N SER A 267 18.24 -0.71 -0.25
CA SER A 267 19.09 -1.07 0.90
C SER A 267 18.27 -1.57 2.08
N LYS A 268 17.12 -0.93 2.36
CA LYS A 268 16.19 -1.38 3.43
C LYS A 268 15.70 -2.80 3.22
N ASN A 269 15.56 -3.25 1.97
CA ASN A 269 15.13 -4.60 1.67
C ASN A 269 16.17 -5.67 2.07
N TYR A 270 17.44 -5.29 2.25
CA TYR A 270 18.49 -6.19 2.72
C TYR A 270 18.68 -6.17 4.24
N THR A 271 18.01 -5.25 4.95
CA THR A 271 18.09 -5.14 6.40
C THR A 271 16.92 -5.83 7.08
N ALA A 272 17.16 -6.50 8.21
CA ALA A 272 16.07 -7.03 9.03
C ALA A 272 15.14 -5.88 9.47
N THR A 273 13.83 -6.06 9.32
CA THR A 273 12.87 -5.03 9.71
C THR A 273 12.92 -4.75 11.20
N CYS A 274 12.74 -3.47 11.53
CA CYS A 274 12.86 -2.96 12.89
C CYS A 274 14.26 -3.13 13.54
N SER A 275 15.29 -3.51 12.78
CA SER A 275 16.67 -3.38 13.24
C SER A 275 17.10 -1.91 13.34
N THR A 276 18.15 -1.63 14.11
CA THR A 276 18.76 -0.29 14.17
C THR A 276 19.17 0.20 12.78
N ALA A 277 19.68 -0.70 11.93
CA ALA A 277 20.04 -0.38 10.55
C ALA A 277 18.82 0.02 9.70
N TYR A 278 17.68 -0.67 9.86
CA TYR A 278 16.43 -0.33 9.17
C TYR A 278 15.94 1.08 9.52
N TRP A 279 15.97 1.45 10.80
CA TRP A 279 15.59 2.78 11.25
C TRP A 279 16.57 3.86 10.79
N VAL A 280 17.87 3.59 10.82
CA VAL A 280 18.89 4.50 10.28
C VAL A 280 18.65 4.77 8.79
N LEU A 281 18.39 3.74 8.00
CA LEU A 281 18.10 3.89 6.56
C LEU A 281 16.80 4.67 6.31
N ASN A 282 15.78 4.51 7.16
CA ASN A 282 14.55 5.29 7.07
C ASN A 282 14.80 6.77 7.42
N LEU A 283 15.52 7.04 8.52
CA LEU A 283 15.87 8.39 8.93
C LEU A 283 16.81 9.10 7.94
N LEU A 284 17.61 8.36 7.18
CA LEU A 284 18.49 8.91 6.14
C LEU A 284 17.72 9.52 4.96
N GLN A 285 16.43 9.22 4.80
CA GLN A 285 15.57 9.88 3.81
C GLN A 285 15.31 11.36 4.15
N ILE A 286 15.25 11.70 5.45
CA ILE A 286 14.98 13.06 5.94
C ILE A 286 16.04 14.08 5.47
N PRO A 287 17.36 13.89 5.70
CA PRO A 287 18.36 14.86 5.27
C PRO A 287 18.40 15.05 3.75
N VAL A 288 18.11 14.00 2.97
CA VAL A 288 18.05 14.09 1.51
C VAL A 288 16.87 14.98 1.07
N SER A 289 15.66 14.71 1.58
CA SER A 289 14.48 15.47 1.19
C SER A 289 14.49 16.89 1.74
N VAL A 290 14.75 17.05 3.04
CA VAL A 290 14.78 18.35 3.71
C VAL A 290 15.92 19.19 3.15
N GLY A 291 17.08 18.60 2.84
CA GLY A 291 18.22 19.32 2.26
C GLY A 291 17.88 19.98 0.93
N VAL A 292 17.27 19.24 -0.01
CA VAL A 292 16.93 19.76 -1.34
C VAL A 292 15.76 20.75 -1.28
N SER A 293 14.71 20.45 -0.52
CA SER A 293 13.58 21.39 -0.37
C SER A 293 13.97 22.67 0.39
N LEU A 294 14.86 22.58 1.39
CA LEU A 294 15.39 23.75 2.10
C LEU A 294 16.31 24.58 1.21
N PHE A 295 17.14 23.93 0.39
CA PHE A 295 17.98 24.62 -0.59
C PHE A 295 17.13 25.48 -1.53
N GLU A 296 16.04 24.92 -2.06
CA GLU A 296 15.13 25.67 -2.93
C GLU A 296 14.36 26.75 -2.17
N ALA A 297 13.86 26.45 -0.96
CA ALA A 297 13.18 27.42 -0.11
C ALA A 297 14.07 28.64 0.22
N ILE A 298 15.38 28.43 0.47
CA ILE A 298 16.34 29.52 0.72
C ILE A 298 16.53 30.38 -0.54
N ARG A 299 16.54 29.78 -1.74
CA ARG A 299 16.69 30.52 -3.00
C ARG A 299 15.44 31.35 -3.32
N LEU A 300 14.26 30.80 -3.08
CA LEU A 300 12.99 31.51 -3.18
C LEU A 300 12.90 32.65 -2.17
N TYR A 301 13.31 32.42 -0.90
CA TYR A 301 13.31 33.47 0.13
C TYR A 301 14.28 34.61 -0.17
N LYS A 302 15.49 34.30 -0.67
CA LYS A 302 16.50 35.30 -1.05
C LYS A 302 16.17 36.03 -2.36
N GLY A 303 15.03 35.75 -3.00
CA GLY A 303 14.64 36.34 -4.28
C GLY A 303 15.55 35.94 -5.45
N ARG A 304 16.40 34.91 -5.29
CA ARG A 304 17.23 34.37 -6.39
C ARG A 304 16.42 33.55 -7.39
N ARG A 305 15.19 33.17 -7.01
CA ARG A 305 14.18 32.49 -7.83
C ARG A 305 12.80 33.00 -7.47
N VAL A 306 11.88 32.95 -8.42
CA VAL A 306 10.47 33.34 -8.27
C VAL A 306 9.62 32.23 -8.88
N ILE A 307 8.55 31.84 -8.18
CA ILE A 307 7.55 30.92 -8.72
C ILE A 307 6.76 31.69 -9.79
N ALA A 308 7.28 31.68 -11.00
CA ALA A 308 6.77 32.48 -12.11
C ALA A 308 5.31 32.14 -12.44
N SER A 309 4.85 30.91 -12.16
CA SER A 309 3.46 30.51 -12.38
C SER A 309 2.43 31.26 -11.53
N ARG A 310 2.85 32.01 -10.50
CA ARG A 310 1.95 32.71 -9.58
C ARG A 310 1.64 34.15 -10.02
N GLY A 311 2.27 34.64 -11.09
CA GLY A 311 2.13 36.03 -11.56
C GLY A 311 2.65 37.09 -10.58
N ASP A 312 2.28 38.36 -10.79
CA ASP A 312 2.74 39.53 -10.02
C ASP A 312 2.29 39.56 -8.54
N SER A 313 1.53 38.57 -8.07
CA SER A 313 0.82 38.58 -6.78
C SER A 313 1.67 38.20 -5.56
N GLY A 314 3.00 38.09 -5.65
CA GLY A 314 3.80 37.76 -4.47
C GLY A 314 5.28 37.52 -4.72
N THR A 315 6.03 38.59 -4.99
CA THR A 315 7.50 38.55 -5.07
C THR A 315 8.20 38.37 -3.72
N ASN A 316 7.47 38.41 -2.59
CA ASN A 316 8.01 38.21 -1.24
C ASN A 316 7.34 37.02 -0.53
N LEU A 317 7.82 35.80 -0.82
CA LEU A 317 7.44 34.60 -0.07
C LEU A 317 8.02 34.68 1.35
N LYS A 318 7.16 34.82 2.35
CA LYS A 318 7.58 34.83 3.76
C LYS A 318 8.04 33.43 4.19
N VAL A 319 8.98 33.36 5.13
CA VAL A 319 9.51 32.09 5.68
C VAL A 319 8.38 31.17 6.17
N HIS A 320 7.38 31.72 6.86
CA HIS A 320 6.22 30.95 7.34
C HIS A 320 5.41 30.30 6.20
N GLN A 321 5.29 30.96 5.03
CA GLN A 321 4.59 30.39 3.88
C GLN A 321 5.38 29.22 3.27
N LEU A 322 6.71 29.33 3.20
CA LEU A 322 7.56 28.25 2.71
C LEU A 322 7.52 27.03 3.65
N ILE A 323 7.55 27.25 4.96
CA ILE A 323 7.38 26.19 5.97
C ILE A 323 6.01 25.53 5.82
N LEU A 324 4.96 26.32 5.59
CA LEU A 324 3.62 25.80 5.35
C LEU A 324 3.58 24.94 4.08
N TYR A 325 4.20 25.36 2.98
CA TYR A 325 4.25 24.60 1.73
C TYR A 325 4.97 23.26 1.90
N CYS A 326 6.14 23.25 2.56
CA CYS A 326 6.86 22.03 2.88
C CYS A 326 6.01 21.09 3.75
N SER A 327 5.32 21.62 4.76
CA SER A 327 4.43 20.85 5.63
C SER A 327 3.24 20.26 4.85
N CYS A 328 2.63 21.04 3.96
CA CYS A 328 1.58 20.56 3.06
C CYS A 328 2.09 19.45 2.12
N GLY A 329 3.33 19.54 1.64
CA GLY A 329 3.97 18.49 0.85
C GLY A 329 4.11 17.17 1.62
N VAL A 330 4.56 17.22 2.88
CA VAL A 330 4.63 16.04 3.75
C VAL A 330 3.23 15.47 4.02
N LEU A 331 2.25 16.30 4.35
CA LEU A 331 0.86 15.87 4.59
C LEU A 331 0.24 15.22 3.35
N ALA A 332 0.41 15.84 2.17
CA ALA A 332 0.00 15.28 0.89
C ALA A 332 0.65 13.92 0.63
N GLY A 333 1.93 13.78 1.01
CA GLY A 333 2.67 12.53 0.92
C GLY A 333 2.13 11.47 1.88
N ILE A 334 1.88 11.81 3.15
CA ILE A 334 1.33 10.89 4.16
C ILE A 334 -0.02 10.36 3.69
N VAL A 335 -0.91 11.26 3.28
CA VAL A 335 -2.21 10.88 2.72
C VAL A 335 -2.03 10.02 1.47
N GLY A 336 -1.17 10.43 0.52
CA GLY A 336 -0.93 9.70 -0.72
C GLY A 336 -0.27 8.32 -0.53
N GLY A 337 0.51 8.15 0.53
CA GLY A 337 1.14 6.90 0.97
C GLY A 337 0.16 5.98 1.70
N LEU A 338 -0.66 6.55 2.59
CA LEU A 338 -1.77 5.85 3.27
C LEU A 338 -2.76 5.25 2.26
N LEU A 339 -2.98 6.00 1.18
CA LEU A 339 -3.98 5.70 0.18
C LEU A 339 -3.49 4.83 -0.97
N GLY A 340 -2.19 4.84 -1.23
CA GLY A 340 -1.66 4.25 -2.45
C GLY A 340 -2.07 4.99 -3.74
N LEU A 341 -2.65 6.19 -3.65
CA LEU A 341 -3.21 6.93 -4.78
C LEU A 341 -2.23 7.88 -5.48
N GLY A 342 -1.10 8.19 -4.82
CA GLY A 342 -0.15 9.19 -5.30
C GLY A 342 -0.53 10.59 -4.83
N GLY A 343 0.47 11.47 -4.67
CA GLY A 343 0.27 12.78 -4.05
C GLY A 343 -0.58 13.79 -4.83
N GLY A 344 -0.89 13.52 -6.10
CA GLY A 344 -1.58 14.46 -6.99
C GLY A 344 -3.00 14.82 -6.55
N PHE A 345 -3.71 13.88 -5.89
CA PHE A 345 -5.04 14.12 -5.29
C PHE A 345 -5.05 15.33 -4.34
N ILE A 346 -3.94 15.58 -3.65
CA ILE A 346 -3.80 16.70 -2.71
C ILE A 346 -3.06 17.87 -3.36
N LEU A 347 -2.02 17.62 -4.14
CA LEU A 347 -1.23 18.67 -4.80
C LEU A 347 -2.04 19.49 -5.81
N GLY A 348 -2.94 18.88 -6.58
CA GLY A 348 -3.76 19.58 -7.58
C GLY A 348 -4.62 20.69 -6.96
N PRO A 349 -5.54 20.37 -6.01
CA PRO A 349 -6.31 21.37 -5.29
C PRO A 349 -5.44 22.38 -4.54
N LEU A 350 -4.35 21.92 -3.90
CA LEU A 350 -3.42 22.80 -3.19
C LEU A 350 -2.84 23.87 -4.12
N PHE A 351 -2.33 23.50 -5.29
CA PHE A 351 -1.77 24.46 -6.26
C PHE A 351 -2.80 25.45 -6.77
N LEU A 352 -4.07 25.03 -6.93
CA LEU A 352 -5.16 25.96 -7.26
C LEU A 352 -5.43 26.96 -6.13
N GLU A 353 -5.33 26.54 -4.87
CA GLU A 353 -5.42 27.43 -3.70
C GLU A 353 -4.24 28.41 -3.62
N LEU A 354 -3.06 28.00 -4.08
CA LEU A 354 -1.89 28.88 -4.19
C LEU A 354 -2.02 29.92 -5.31
N GLY A 355 -3.06 29.83 -6.15
CA GLY A 355 -3.32 30.73 -7.28
C GLY A 355 -2.62 30.32 -8.57
N VAL A 356 -2.08 29.10 -8.64
CA VAL A 356 -1.45 28.57 -9.86
C VAL A 356 -2.54 28.29 -10.91
N PRO A 357 -2.33 28.67 -12.20
CA PRO A 357 -3.26 28.37 -13.27
C PRO A 357 -3.58 26.86 -13.36
N PRO A 358 -4.83 26.47 -13.69
CA PRO A 358 -5.24 25.04 -13.65
C PRO A 358 -4.41 24.12 -14.54
N GLN A 359 -3.95 24.62 -15.69
CA GLN A 359 -3.13 23.86 -16.64
C GLN A 359 -1.74 23.54 -16.06
N VAL A 360 -1.12 24.52 -15.40
CA VAL A 360 0.21 24.38 -14.75
C VAL A 360 0.11 23.53 -13.49
N SER A 361 -0.95 23.72 -12.70
CA SER A 361 -1.23 22.90 -11.52
C SER A 361 -1.32 21.42 -11.89
N SER A 362 -2.15 21.08 -12.90
CA SER A 362 -2.31 19.70 -13.36
C SER A 362 -1.00 19.11 -13.92
N ALA A 363 -0.28 19.86 -14.74
CA ALA A 363 0.98 19.41 -15.32
C ALA A 363 2.05 19.15 -14.25
N THR A 364 2.20 20.08 -13.29
CA THR A 364 3.19 20.00 -12.21
C THR A 364 2.85 18.89 -11.21
N ALA A 365 1.57 18.72 -10.86
CA ALA A 365 1.12 17.61 -10.03
C ALA A 365 1.37 16.24 -10.70
N THR A 366 1.12 16.13 -12.02
CA THR A 366 1.39 14.90 -12.78
C THR A 366 2.87 14.58 -12.88
N PHE A 367 3.70 15.61 -13.03
CA PHE A 367 5.15 15.47 -13.02
C PHE A 367 5.65 14.94 -11.67
N ALA A 368 5.23 15.54 -10.55
CA ALA A 368 5.52 15.05 -9.20
C ALA A 368 5.03 13.59 -9.00
N MET A 369 3.82 13.28 -9.48
CA MET A 369 3.26 11.94 -9.39
C MET A 369 4.09 10.88 -10.12
N THR A 370 4.71 11.21 -11.25
CA THR A 370 5.53 10.27 -12.04
C THR A 370 6.72 9.73 -11.22
N PHE A 371 7.41 10.61 -10.50
CA PHE A 371 8.50 10.21 -9.60
C PHE A 371 7.98 9.42 -8.38
N SER A 372 6.88 9.86 -7.79
CA SER A 372 6.35 9.17 -6.60
C SER A 372 5.79 7.78 -6.92
N SER A 373 5.11 7.61 -8.05
CA SER A 373 4.53 6.34 -8.49
C SER A 373 5.60 5.37 -8.97
N SER A 374 6.58 5.82 -9.77
CA SER A 374 7.72 4.96 -10.18
C SER A 374 8.51 4.41 -8.99
N MET A 375 8.73 5.21 -7.95
CA MET A 375 9.34 4.73 -6.71
C MET A 375 8.50 3.62 -6.05
N SER A 376 7.18 3.81 -5.92
CA SER A 376 6.29 2.78 -5.36
C SER A 376 6.23 1.51 -6.22
N VAL A 377 6.30 1.61 -7.56
CA VAL A 377 6.33 0.44 -8.45
C VAL A 377 7.56 -0.40 -8.19
N VAL A 378 8.74 0.22 -8.08
CA VAL A 378 9.97 -0.53 -7.78
C VAL A 378 9.88 -1.18 -6.41
N GLU A 379 9.38 -0.47 -5.39
CA GLU A 379 9.19 -1.04 -4.06
C GLU A 379 8.24 -2.24 -4.08
N TYR A 380 7.09 -2.14 -4.74
CA TYR A 380 6.12 -3.23 -4.81
C TYR A 380 6.58 -4.41 -5.67
N TYR A 381 7.40 -4.15 -6.69
CA TYR A 381 8.02 -5.20 -7.49
C TYR A 381 9.04 -5.99 -6.67
N LEU A 382 9.91 -5.30 -5.92
CA LEU A 382 10.87 -5.93 -5.00
C LEU A 382 10.18 -6.72 -3.88
N LEU A 383 8.98 -6.30 -3.49
CA LEU A 383 8.12 -6.99 -2.54
C LEU A 383 7.31 -8.15 -3.16
N LYS A 384 7.41 -8.40 -4.47
CA LYS A 384 6.59 -9.36 -5.21
C LYS A 384 5.09 -9.23 -4.89
N ARG A 385 4.56 -8.00 -4.85
CA ARG A 385 3.18 -7.71 -4.43
C ARG A 385 2.13 -7.73 -5.54
N PHE A 386 2.50 -8.02 -6.77
CA PHE A 386 1.54 -8.05 -7.87
C PHE A 386 2.01 -8.98 -9.01
N PRO A 387 1.06 -9.55 -9.79
CA PRO A 387 1.38 -10.32 -10.97
C PRO A 387 1.77 -9.37 -12.12
N VAL A 388 3.02 -9.51 -12.60
CA VAL A 388 3.59 -8.68 -13.68
C VAL A 388 2.71 -8.65 -14.95
N PRO A 389 2.11 -9.76 -15.43
CA PRO A 389 1.29 -9.73 -16.65
C PRO A 389 0.10 -8.77 -16.57
N TYR A 390 -0.63 -8.75 -15.45
CA TYR A 390 -1.74 -7.82 -15.25
C TYR A 390 -1.28 -6.37 -15.17
N ALA A 391 -0.17 -6.12 -14.47
CA ALA A 391 0.39 -4.79 -14.37
C ALA A 391 0.78 -4.25 -15.76
N VAL A 392 1.49 -5.03 -16.57
CA VAL A 392 1.87 -4.62 -17.93
C VAL A 392 0.65 -4.32 -18.80
N TYR A 393 -0.37 -5.20 -18.79
CA TYR A 393 -1.59 -4.99 -19.55
C TYR A 393 -2.30 -3.67 -19.17
N PHE A 394 -2.56 -3.46 -17.88
CA PHE A 394 -3.27 -2.27 -17.42
C PHE A 394 -2.43 -0.98 -17.52
N VAL A 395 -1.10 -1.07 -17.47
CA VAL A 395 -0.19 0.05 -17.78
C VAL A 395 -0.42 0.51 -19.21
N VAL A 396 -0.43 -0.39 -20.19
CA VAL A 396 -0.65 -0.04 -21.60
C VAL A 396 -2.01 0.63 -21.78
N VAL A 397 -3.07 0.05 -21.21
CA VAL A 397 -4.43 0.64 -21.24
C VAL A 397 -4.44 2.05 -20.63
N ALA A 398 -3.81 2.22 -19.48
CA ALA A 398 -3.77 3.51 -18.79
C ALA A 398 -2.94 4.55 -19.55
N THR A 399 -1.82 4.18 -20.16
CA THR A 399 -1.00 5.06 -21.01
C THR A 399 -1.80 5.53 -22.22
N ILE A 400 -2.49 4.64 -22.92
CA ILE A 400 -3.32 5.00 -24.09
C ILE A 400 -4.48 5.91 -23.65
N GLY A 401 -5.17 5.55 -22.57
CA GLY A 401 -6.28 6.35 -22.02
C GLY A 401 -5.83 7.75 -21.61
N ALA A 402 -4.70 7.88 -20.91
CA ALA A 402 -4.16 9.17 -20.54
C ALA A 402 -3.79 10.02 -21.77
N PHE A 403 -3.14 9.44 -22.77
CA PHE A 403 -2.77 10.17 -23.99
C PHE A 403 -4.00 10.69 -24.74
N ILE A 404 -5.01 9.84 -24.96
CA ILE A 404 -6.27 10.22 -25.62
C ILE A 404 -7.03 11.25 -24.78
N GLY A 405 -7.14 11.03 -23.46
CA GLY A 405 -7.80 11.95 -22.54
C GLY A 405 -7.22 13.36 -22.55
N GLN A 406 -5.88 13.49 -22.52
CA GLN A 406 -5.19 14.77 -22.64
C GLN A 406 -5.53 15.49 -23.95
N HIS A 407 -5.48 14.76 -25.07
CA HIS A 407 -5.74 15.33 -26.39
C HIS A 407 -7.19 15.82 -26.52
N VAL A 408 -8.16 14.99 -26.12
CA VAL A 408 -9.59 15.31 -26.19
C VAL A 408 -9.92 16.50 -25.30
N VAL A 409 -9.51 16.49 -24.03
CA VAL A 409 -9.83 17.58 -23.12
C VAL A 409 -9.16 18.88 -23.54
N ARG A 410 -7.92 18.83 -24.04
CA ARG A 410 -7.28 20.04 -24.58
C ARG A 410 -8.03 20.61 -25.77
N LYS A 411 -8.47 19.76 -26.71
CA LYS A 411 -9.31 20.21 -27.84
C LYS A 411 -10.60 20.85 -27.34
N LEU A 412 -11.25 20.28 -26.32
CA LEU A 412 -12.43 20.86 -25.69
C LEU A 412 -12.12 22.22 -25.02
N ILE A 413 -10.98 22.35 -24.34
CA ILE A 413 -10.55 23.62 -23.73
C ILE A 413 -10.32 24.69 -24.80
N LYS A 414 -9.73 24.34 -25.96
CA LYS A 414 -9.54 25.26 -27.09
C LYS A 414 -10.89 25.72 -27.66
N ILE A 415 -11.84 24.80 -27.85
CA ILE A 415 -13.19 25.10 -28.36
C ILE A 415 -13.97 25.98 -27.37
N LEU A 416 -13.97 25.61 -26.08
CA LEU A 416 -14.74 26.30 -25.05
C LEU A 416 -14.05 27.57 -24.54
N GLY A 417 -12.74 27.71 -24.76
CA GLY A 417 -11.87 28.79 -24.26
C GLY A 417 -11.95 28.97 -22.74
N ARG A 418 -12.00 27.87 -21.97
CA ARG A 418 -12.21 27.87 -20.51
C ARG A 418 -11.29 26.84 -19.84
N ALA A 419 -10.41 27.28 -18.94
CA ALA A 419 -9.49 26.40 -18.21
C ALA A 419 -10.14 25.78 -16.97
N SER A 420 -11.23 26.37 -16.48
CA SER A 420 -12.05 25.86 -15.36
C SER A 420 -12.56 24.43 -15.55
N LEU A 421 -12.66 23.94 -16.79
CA LEU A 421 -13.03 22.56 -17.10
C LEU A 421 -12.08 21.52 -16.46
N ILE A 422 -10.78 21.84 -16.33
CA ILE A 422 -9.81 20.99 -15.64
C ILE A 422 -10.17 20.83 -14.16
N ILE A 423 -10.59 21.93 -13.52
CA ILE A 423 -10.98 21.93 -12.10
C ILE A 423 -12.24 21.09 -11.88
N PHE A 424 -13.19 21.13 -12.82
CA PHE A 424 -14.38 20.27 -12.74
C PHE A 424 -14.05 18.78 -12.92
N ILE A 425 -13.16 18.43 -13.85
CA ILE A 425 -12.69 17.04 -14.02
C ILE A 425 -11.95 16.57 -12.77
N LEU A 426 -11.11 17.44 -12.19
CA LEU A 426 -10.41 17.19 -10.93
C LEU A 426 -11.42 16.88 -9.80
N ALA A 427 -12.38 17.77 -9.58
CA ALA A 427 -13.40 17.61 -8.53
C ALA A 427 -14.24 16.34 -8.74
N PHE A 428 -14.71 16.09 -9.97
CA PHE A 428 -15.47 14.90 -10.31
C PHE A 428 -14.67 13.61 -10.06
N THR A 429 -13.39 13.57 -10.44
CA THR A 429 -12.54 12.39 -10.23
C THR A 429 -12.33 12.11 -8.74
N ILE A 430 -12.12 13.15 -7.92
CA ILE A 430 -11.98 13.01 -6.47
C ILE A 430 -13.31 12.53 -5.86
N PHE A 431 -14.45 13.07 -6.32
CA PHE A 431 -15.77 12.65 -5.84
C PHE A 431 -16.07 11.17 -6.14
N VAL A 432 -15.85 10.73 -7.38
CA VAL A 432 -16.02 9.33 -7.77
C VAL A 432 -15.10 8.44 -6.93
N SER A 433 -13.86 8.88 -6.70
CA SER A 433 -12.89 8.18 -5.85
C SER A 433 -13.37 8.06 -4.40
N ALA A 434 -14.06 9.07 -3.86
CA ALA A 434 -14.65 9.03 -2.52
C ALA A 434 -15.70 7.92 -2.39
N ILE A 435 -16.58 7.82 -3.39
CA ILE A 435 -17.64 6.81 -3.41
C ILE A 435 -17.04 5.42 -3.60
N SER A 436 -16.15 5.25 -4.59
CA SER A 436 -15.60 3.95 -4.94
C SER A 436 -14.68 3.39 -3.85
N LEU A 437 -13.71 4.15 -3.35
CA LEU A 437 -12.82 3.71 -2.27
C LEU A 437 -13.53 3.63 -0.92
N GLY A 438 -14.42 4.57 -0.62
CA GLY A 438 -15.27 4.50 0.56
C GLY A 438 -16.12 3.24 0.55
N GLY A 439 -16.71 2.89 -0.60
CA GLY A 439 -17.46 1.66 -0.80
C GLY A 439 -16.62 0.40 -0.61
N VAL A 440 -15.41 0.34 -1.18
CA VAL A 440 -14.47 -0.78 -0.95
C VAL A 440 -14.15 -0.94 0.53
N GLY A 441 -13.82 0.17 1.20
CA GLY A 441 -13.48 0.14 2.62
C GLY A 441 -14.65 -0.33 3.48
N ILE A 442 -15.87 0.16 3.21
CA ILE A 442 -17.10 -0.28 3.89
C ILE A 442 -17.39 -1.76 3.63
N SER A 443 -17.30 -2.21 2.38
CA SER A 443 -17.50 -3.62 2.03
C SER A 443 -16.50 -4.54 2.73
N SER A 444 -15.22 -4.13 2.80
CA SER A 444 -14.18 -4.85 3.51
C SER A 444 -14.48 -4.91 5.01
N MET A 445 -14.88 -3.80 5.62
CA MET A 445 -15.27 -3.75 7.03
C MET A 445 -16.45 -4.67 7.35
N ILE A 446 -17.51 -4.67 6.53
CA ILE A 446 -18.68 -5.53 6.74
C ILE A 446 -18.25 -7.00 6.69
N GLY A 447 -17.44 -7.40 5.70
CA GLY A 447 -16.93 -8.76 5.62
C GLY A 447 -16.12 -9.18 6.85
N LYS A 448 -15.27 -8.28 7.37
CA LYS A 448 -14.50 -8.53 8.60
C LYS A 448 -15.38 -8.66 9.84
N ILE A 449 -16.42 -7.84 9.96
CA ILE A 449 -17.39 -7.91 11.06
C ILE A 449 -18.17 -9.22 11.02
N GLU A 450 -18.67 -9.62 9.84
CA GLU A 450 -19.41 -10.89 9.67
C GLU A 450 -18.54 -12.10 10.06
N GLN A 451 -17.26 -12.05 9.71
CA GLN A 451 -16.28 -13.11 9.99
C GLN A 451 -15.69 -13.05 11.41
N HIS A 452 -16.11 -12.07 12.24
CA HIS A 452 -15.57 -11.82 13.59
C HIS A 452 -14.03 -11.67 13.59
N GLU A 453 -13.46 -11.09 12.53
CA GLU A 453 -12.03 -10.86 12.38
C GLU A 453 -11.55 -9.66 13.23
N TYR A 454 -10.29 -9.68 13.65
CA TYR A 454 -9.70 -8.58 14.40
C TYR A 454 -9.60 -7.31 13.53
N MET A 455 -10.26 -6.23 13.95
CA MET A 455 -10.28 -4.94 13.25
C MET A 455 -9.40 -3.87 13.92
N GLY A 456 -8.45 -4.28 14.77
CA GLY A 456 -7.58 -3.37 15.51
C GLY A 456 -6.31 -2.99 14.75
N PHE A 457 -5.34 -2.43 15.47
CA PHE A 457 -4.08 -1.96 14.92
C PHE A 457 -3.11 -3.13 14.66
N GLU A 458 -2.41 -3.12 13.53
CA GLU A 458 -1.36 -4.10 13.25
C GLU A 458 0.02 -3.57 13.69
N ASN A 459 0.97 -4.50 13.91
CA ASN A 459 2.34 -4.18 14.31
C ASN A 459 3.29 -4.12 13.10
N LEU A 460 4.04 -3.02 12.98
CA LEU A 460 5.04 -2.81 11.91
C LEU A 460 6.09 -3.92 11.80
N CYS A 461 6.51 -4.47 12.95
CA CYS A 461 7.64 -5.40 13.03
C CYS A 461 7.26 -6.87 12.78
N THR A 462 5.98 -7.16 12.57
CA THR A 462 5.49 -8.51 12.29
C THR A 462 5.50 -8.87 10.80
N ILE A 463 5.64 -7.90 9.90
CA ILE A 463 5.11 -8.02 8.51
C ILE A 463 6.18 -8.25 7.41
N ARG A 464 7.48 -8.22 7.68
CA ARG A 464 8.48 -8.33 6.59
C ARG A 464 9.77 -8.98 7.08
N ASN A 465 10.11 -10.17 6.60
CA ASN A 465 11.44 -10.74 6.84
C ASN A 465 12.14 -11.03 5.51
N PRO A 466 13.30 -10.41 5.22
CA PRO A 466 13.95 -10.50 3.91
C PRO A 466 14.99 -11.62 3.86
N LYS A 467 14.55 -12.87 3.69
CA LYS A 467 15.48 -13.99 3.39
C LYS A 467 15.16 -14.74 2.09
N ILE A 468 14.58 -14.08 1.10
CA ILE A 468 14.32 -14.67 -0.22
C ILE A 468 14.78 -13.75 -1.35
N VAL A 469 16.06 -13.37 -1.39
CA VAL A 469 16.66 -12.83 -2.62
C VAL A 469 18.14 -13.19 -2.61
N LEU A 470 18.49 -14.33 -3.21
CA LEU A 470 19.73 -14.54 -3.97
C LEU A 470 19.53 -15.84 -4.75
N GLY A 471 19.10 -15.70 -6.00
CA GLY A 471 19.09 -16.77 -6.98
C GLY A 471 20.51 -17.15 -7.37
N LEU A 472 21.22 -17.81 -6.47
CA LEU A 472 22.28 -18.72 -6.86
C LEU A 472 21.60 -20.04 -7.19
N SER A 473 21.78 -20.48 -8.43
CA SER A 473 21.51 -21.85 -8.88
C SER A 473 22.27 -22.83 -7.99
N GLY A 474 21.63 -23.22 -6.90
CA GLY A 474 22.00 -24.35 -6.06
C GLY A 474 20.69 -24.97 -5.61
N ASN A 475 20.58 -26.28 -5.70
CA ASN A 475 19.51 -27.03 -5.06
C ASN A 475 19.47 -26.65 -3.58
N TRP A 476 18.46 -25.89 -3.16
CA TRP A 476 18.22 -25.60 -1.75
C TRP A 476 16.90 -26.27 -1.38
N GLU A 477 17.04 -27.42 -0.72
CA GLU A 477 16.00 -28.15 -0.02
C GLU A 477 15.23 -27.21 0.91
N GLY A 478 13.92 -27.44 1.01
CA GLY A 478 13.00 -26.67 1.82
C GLY A 478 13.44 -26.59 3.27
N ARG A 479 13.06 -25.48 3.93
CA ARG A 479 13.21 -25.30 5.37
C ARG A 479 12.51 -26.48 6.06
N ALA A 480 13.26 -27.29 6.79
CA ALA A 480 12.76 -28.55 7.32
C ALA A 480 11.78 -28.30 8.49
N THR A 481 10.56 -28.80 8.37
CA THR A 481 9.46 -28.55 9.32
C THR A 481 9.67 -29.33 10.60
N MET A 482 9.88 -28.65 11.72
CA MET A 482 10.18 -29.32 12.99
C MET A 482 8.91 -29.81 13.67
N VAL A 483 8.78 -31.13 13.78
CA VAL A 483 7.62 -31.80 14.37
C VAL A 483 8.06 -32.61 15.58
N PHE A 484 7.33 -32.45 16.69
CA PHE A 484 7.49 -33.27 17.88
C PHE A 484 6.57 -34.47 17.82
N TYR A 485 7.12 -35.67 18.00
CA TYR A 485 6.39 -36.93 18.04
C TYR A 485 6.40 -37.50 19.46
N PHE A 486 5.28 -38.07 19.86
CA PHE A 486 5.05 -38.67 21.17
C PHE A 486 4.38 -40.03 20.99
N LYS A 487 4.67 -40.96 21.90
CA LYS A 487 3.98 -42.26 21.94
C LYS A 487 2.81 -42.21 22.92
N ALA A 488 1.66 -42.71 22.48
CA ALA A 488 0.52 -42.92 23.36
C ALA A 488 0.83 -43.91 24.49
N ARG A 489 -0.04 -43.99 25.50
CA ARG A 489 0.08 -44.99 26.57
C ARG A 489 -0.02 -46.43 26.03
N PRO A 490 0.72 -47.40 26.60
CA PRO A 490 0.80 -48.77 26.06
C PRO A 490 -0.55 -49.49 25.97
N ASP A 491 -1.45 -49.20 26.90
CA ASP A 491 -2.82 -49.73 27.00
C ASP A 491 -3.78 -49.12 25.97
N ALA A 492 -3.44 -47.96 25.39
CA ALA A 492 -4.26 -47.31 24.37
C ALA A 492 -3.97 -47.80 22.94
N GLY A 493 -2.85 -48.48 22.70
CA GLY A 493 -2.42 -48.96 21.38
C GLY A 493 -1.24 -48.18 20.78
N ASP A 494 -0.76 -48.60 19.60
CA ASP A 494 0.40 -47.98 18.91
C ASP A 494 -0.02 -46.76 18.09
N TYR A 495 -0.44 -45.71 18.79
CA TYR A 495 -0.77 -44.43 18.18
C TYR A 495 0.38 -43.44 18.27
N THR A 496 0.58 -42.71 17.16
CA THR A 496 1.53 -41.61 17.09
C THR A 496 0.81 -40.29 17.30
N ILE A 497 1.19 -39.58 18.35
CA ILE A 497 0.74 -38.22 18.64
C ILE A 497 1.83 -37.26 18.16
N PHE A 498 1.47 -36.18 17.50
CA PHE A 498 2.44 -35.20 17.01
C PHE A 498 1.93 -33.77 17.11
N MET A 499 2.85 -32.82 17.24
CA MET A 499 2.54 -31.39 17.21
C MET A 499 3.68 -30.59 16.61
N GLY A 500 3.35 -29.44 16.01
CA GLY A 500 4.35 -28.49 15.54
C GLY A 500 5.14 -27.89 16.70
N LEU A 501 6.36 -27.43 16.42
CA LEU A 501 7.14 -26.63 17.37
C LEU A 501 6.39 -25.35 17.74
N ASP A 502 5.82 -24.67 16.74
CA ASP A 502 5.03 -23.47 16.93
C ASP A 502 3.85 -23.38 15.93
N LYS A 503 3.20 -22.21 15.90
CA LYS A 503 2.04 -21.92 15.05
C LYS A 503 2.31 -21.98 13.54
N PHE A 504 3.57 -21.87 13.11
CA PHE A 504 3.98 -21.94 11.70
C PHE A 504 4.11 -23.38 11.24
N GLU A 505 4.71 -24.28 12.02
CA GLU A 505 4.68 -25.72 11.68
C GLU A 505 3.26 -26.26 11.73
N ASN A 506 2.39 -25.69 12.58
CA ASN A 506 0.97 -26.02 12.57
C ASN A 506 0.30 -25.74 11.21
N GLU A 507 0.69 -24.68 10.48
CA GLU A 507 0.13 -24.40 9.14
C GLU A 507 0.52 -25.49 8.14
N GLU A 508 1.75 -25.99 8.20
CA GLU A 508 2.19 -27.09 7.34
C GLU A 508 1.51 -28.41 7.69
N LEU A 509 1.34 -28.70 8.98
CA LEU A 509 0.60 -29.87 9.45
C LEU A 509 -0.89 -29.80 9.04
N ILE A 510 -1.49 -28.61 9.02
CA ILE A 510 -2.85 -28.41 8.46
C ILE A 510 -2.84 -28.63 6.95
N LYS A 511 -1.83 -28.14 6.23
CA LYS A 511 -1.79 -28.22 4.76
C LYS A 511 -1.60 -29.65 4.24
N TYR A 512 -0.77 -30.44 4.92
CA TYR A 512 -0.38 -31.79 4.48
C TYR A 512 -0.95 -32.91 5.36
N GLY A 513 -1.94 -32.60 6.20
CA GLY A 513 -2.62 -33.58 7.05
C GLY A 513 -3.35 -34.69 6.27
N PHE A 514 -3.64 -35.77 6.99
CA PHE A 514 -4.28 -36.96 6.45
C PHE A 514 -5.74 -37.07 6.91
N PRO A 515 -6.61 -37.76 6.15
CA PRO A 515 -7.97 -38.10 6.58
C PRO A 515 -8.08 -38.71 7.97
N GLU A 516 -7.09 -39.50 8.36
CA GLU A 516 -7.00 -40.21 9.64
C GLU A 516 -6.51 -39.32 10.80
N ASP A 517 -6.08 -38.09 10.52
CA ASP A 517 -5.58 -37.18 11.54
C ASP A 517 -6.73 -36.51 12.29
N ILE A 518 -6.71 -36.59 13.62
CA ILE A 518 -7.65 -35.91 14.52
C ILE A 518 -6.90 -34.76 15.20
N TRP A 519 -7.44 -33.55 15.09
CA TRP A 519 -6.85 -32.32 15.61
C TRP A 519 -7.44 -31.94 16.97
N PHE A 520 -6.60 -31.44 17.87
CA PHE A 520 -6.94 -31.00 19.22
C PHE A 520 -6.42 -29.60 19.53
N HIS A 521 -7.20 -28.81 20.27
CA HIS A 521 -6.85 -27.47 20.72
C HIS A 521 -7.67 -27.03 21.94
N VAL A 522 -7.14 -26.14 22.79
CA VAL A 522 -7.90 -25.55 23.90
C VAL A 522 -8.98 -24.60 23.36
N ASP A 523 -10.22 -24.73 23.81
CA ASP A 523 -11.29 -23.81 23.41
C ASP A 523 -10.99 -22.37 23.85
N LYS A 524 -11.15 -21.41 22.93
CA LYS A 524 -11.03 -19.95 23.17
C LYS A 524 -9.69 -19.47 23.78
N MET A 525 -8.66 -20.30 23.85
CA MET A 525 -7.35 -19.93 24.37
C MET A 525 -6.24 -20.38 23.45
N SER A 526 -5.13 -19.63 23.39
CA SER A 526 -3.96 -20.02 22.60
C SER A 526 -3.32 -21.30 23.17
N SER A 527 -3.16 -22.32 22.33
CA SER A 527 -2.51 -23.60 22.67
C SER A 527 -1.83 -24.25 21.46
N ALA A 528 -1.00 -25.26 21.71
CA ALA A 528 -0.43 -26.07 20.63
C ALA A 528 -1.53 -26.84 19.87
N HIS A 529 -1.31 -27.05 18.56
CA HIS A 529 -2.15 -27.94 17.76
C HIS A 529 -1.58 -29.34 17.88
N VAL A 530 -2.28 -30.21 18.59
CA VAL A 530 -1.88 -31.61 18.73
C VAL A 530 -2.72 -32.44 17.77
N TYR A 531 -2.06 -33.41 17.13
CA TYR A 531 -2.67 -34.35 16.21
C TYR A 531 -2.43 -35.77 16.70
N VAL A 532 -3.39 -36.65 16.46
CA VAL A 532 -3.20 -38.10 16.53
C VAL A 532 -3.60 -38.70 15.20
N ARG A 533 -2.77 -39.59 14.67
CA ARG A 533 -3.08 -40.33 13.44
C ARG A 533 -3.73 -41.66 13.80
N LEU A 534 -4.98 -41.85 13.41
CA LEU A 534 -5.70 -43.11 13.60
C LEU A 534 -5.26 -44.17 12.59
N HIS A 535 -5.56 -45.45 12.85
CA HIS A 535 -5.35 -46.51 11.88
C HIS A 535 -6.38 -46.45 10.75
N LYS A 536 -6.02 -46.92 9.55
CA LYS A 536 -6.89 -46.88 8.37
C LYS A 536 -8.23 -47.56 8.66
N GLY A 537 -9.33 -46.83 8.46
CA GLY A 537 -10.70 -47.30 8.70
C GLY A 537 -11.28 -46.97 10.07
N GLN A 538 -10.48 -46.42 11.00
CA GLN A 538 -10.99 -45.88 12.26
C GLN A 538 -11.51 -44.45 12.11
N THR A 539 -12.38 -44.07 13.03
CA THR A 539 -13.02 -42.76 13.11
C THR A 539 -12.78 -42.12 14.46
N ILE A 540 -13.22 -40.86 14.61
CA ILE A 540 -13.17 -40.13 15.88
C ILE A 540 -13.92 -40.83 17.03
N ASP A 541 -14.84 -41.74 16.72
CA ASP A 541 -15.59 -42.55 17.70
C ASP A 541 -14.79 -43.71 18.29
N ASP A 542 -13.70 -44.11 17.62
CA ASP A 542 -12.86 -45.25 18.02
C ASP A 542 -11.72 -44.84 18.96
N ILE A 543 -11.64 -43.57 19.34
CA ILE A 543 -10.62 -43.03 20.24
C ILE A 543 -10.91 -43.50 21.67
N SER A 544 -9.99 -44.30 22.23
CA SER A 544 -10.09 -44.73 23.63
C SER A 544 -9.96 -43.54 24.60
N GLU A 545 -10.60 -43.66 25.77
CA GLU A 545 -10.56 -42.61 26.80
C GLU A 545 -9.13 -42.26 27.23
N GLY A 546 -8.25 -43.27 27.31
CA GLY A 546 -6.84 -43.06 27.63
C GLY A 546 -6.06 -42.29 26.56
N LEU A 547 -6.35 -42.51 25.28
CA LEU A 547 -5.73 -41.77 24.17
C LEU A 547 -6.25 -40.32 24.12
N LEU A 548 -7.56 -40.15 24.35
CA LEU A 548 -8.20 -38.84 24.43
C LEU A 548 -7.60 -38.00 25.56
N GLU A 549 -7.40 -38.61 26.74
CA GLU A 549 -6.77 -37.96 27.89
C GLU A 549 -5.33 -37.55 27.59
N ASP A 550 -4.53 -38.42 26.97
CA ASP A 550 -3.15 -38.11 26.59
C ASP A 550 -3.07 -36.87 25.69
N CYS A 551 -3.90 -36.81 24.64
CA CYS A 551 -3.95 -35.67 23.73
C CYS A 551 -4.42 -34.38 24.44
N ALA A 552 -5.48 -34.48 25.25
CA ALA A 552 -6.05 -33.33 25.95
C ALA A 552 -5.09 -32.76 27.02
N GLN A 553 -4.37 -33.63 27.75
CA GLN A 553 -3.35 -33.21 28.72
C GLN A 553 -2.14 -32.57 28.02
N LEU A 554 -1.73 -33.08 26.85
CA LEU A 554 -0.63 -32.50 26.08
C LEU A 554 -0.98 -31.10 25.55
N VAL A 555 -2.18 -30.92 25.00
CA VAL A 555 -2.69 -29.62 24.54
C VAL A 555 -2.78 -28.61 25.68
N LYS A 556 -3.36 -29.02 26.82
CA LYS A 556 -3.46 -28.18 28.01
C LYS A 556 -2.08 -27.76 28.52
N ALA A 557 -1.13 -28.69 28.62
CA ALA A 557 0.22 -28.43 29.11
C ALA A 557 0.98 -27.43 28.21
N ASN A 558 0.70 -27.47 26.90
CA ASN A 558 1.28 -26.57 25.90
C ASN A 558 0.37 -25.36 25.57
N SER A 559 -0.52 -24.98 26.50
CA SER A 559 -1.28 -23.73 26.44
C SER A 559 -0.76 -22.71 27.46
N ILE A 560 -0.49 -21.48 27.02
CA ILE A 560 0.06 -20.43 27.90
C ILE A 560 -0.90 -20.10 29.05
N GLN A 561 -2.19 -19.96 28.72
CA GLN A 561 -3.25 -19.65 29.68
C GLN A 561 -3.91 -20.92 30.20
N GLY A 562 -4.24 -21.88 29.31
CA GLY A 562 -4.96 -23.12 29.66
C GLY A 562 -4.23 -24.02 30.64
N ASN A 563 -2.89 -23.95 30.69
CA ASN A 563 -2.08 -24.69 31.68
C ASN A 563 -2.26 -24.15 33.11
N LYS A 564 -2.62 -22.87 33.28
CA LYS A 564 -2.71 -22.19 34.59
C LYS A 564 -4.12 -22.26 35.20
N VAL A 565 -5.13 -22.59 34.41
CA VAL A 565 -6.53 -22.59 34.83
C VAL A 565 -7.08 -24.02 34.90
N ASN A 566 -7.97 -24.26 35.86
CA ASN A 566 -8.70 -25.53 35.97
C ASN A 566 -9.94 -25.53 35.06
N ASN A 567 -10.51 -26.70 34.84
CA ASN A 567 -11.76 -26.89 34.09
C ASN A 567 -11.71 -26.29 32.68
N VAL A 568 -10.69 -26.68 31.91
CA VAL A 568 -10.50 -26.19 30.54
C VAL A 568 -11.21 -27.11 29.55
N ASP A 569 -11.89 -26.53 28.58
CA ASP A 569 -12.46 -27.27 27.45
C ASP A 569 -11.39 -27.47 26.38
N VAL A 570 -11.17 -28.71 25.96
CA VAL A 570 -10.35 -29.05 24.79
C VAL A 570 -11.29 -29.52 23.69
N VAL A 571 -11.23 -28.85 22.55
CA VAL A 571 -11.98 -29.21 21.35
C VAL A 571 -11.16 -30.14 20.46
N TYR A 572 -11.84 -31.09 19.82
CA TYR A 572 -11.23 -31.99 18.85
C TYR A 572 -12.16 -32.33 17.70
N THR A 573 -11.58 -32.48 16.51
CA THR A 573 -12.34 -32.71 15.27
C THR A 573 -11.44 -33.37 14.20
N PRO A 574 -12.00 -34.10 13.23
CA PRO A 574 -11.20 -34.64 12.13
C PRO A 574 -10.53 -33.52 11.33
N TRP A 575 -9.33 -33.77 10.82
CA TRP A 575 -8.57 -32.82 10.00
C TRP A 575 -9.38 -32.26 8.82
N GLN A 576 -10.22 -33.09 8.18
CA GLN A 576 -11.09 -32.69 7.08
C GLN A 576 -12.11 -31.60 7.44
N ASN A 577 -12.44 -31.43 8.72
CA ASN A 577 -13.35 -30.41 9.19
C ASN A 577 -12.65 -29.06 9.47
N LEU A 578 -11.31 -29.02 9.45
CA LEU A 578 -10.56 -27.79 9.64
C LEU A 578 -10.69 -26.91 8.40
N ARG A 579 -11.08 -25.65 8.61
CA ARG A 579 -11.18 -24.63 7.58
C ARG A 579 -10.11 -23.58 7.81
N LYS A 580 -9.21 -23.44 6.84
CA LYS A 580 -8.22 -22.37 6.78
C LYS A 580 -8.45 -21.52 5.53
N THR A 581 -8.71 -20.22 5.70
CA THR A 581 -8.77 -19.27 4.57
C THR A 581 -7.54 -18.38 4.56
N ALA A 582 -7.26 -17.80 3.40
CA ALA A 582 -6.13 -16.88 3.20
C ALA A 582 -6.19 -15.61 4.06
N SER A 583 -7.37 -15.24 4.58
CA SER A 583 -7.57 -14.08 5.45
C SER A 583 -7.28 -14.36 6.93
N MET A 584 -7.21 -15.62 7.34
CA MET A 584 -7.07 -16.00 8.75
C MET A 584 -5.62 -15.92 9.22
N ASP A 585 -5.41 -15.38 10.44
CA ASP A 585 -4.09 -15.25 11.05
C ASP A 585 -3.38 -16.59 11.19
N VAL A 586 -2.05 -16.57 11.20
CA VAL A 586 -1.26 -17.80 11.43
C VAL A 586 -1.58 -18.41 12.79
N GLY A 587 -1.90 -19.71 12.80
CA GLY A 587 -2.36 -20.47 13.96
C GLY A 587 -3.87 -20.39 14.20
N GLN A 588 -4.59 -19.50 13.51
CA GLN A 588 -6.05 -19.45 13.58
C GLN A 588 -6.66 -20.51 12.67
N VAL A 589 -7.63 -21.27 13.19
CA VAL A 589 -8.33 -22.33 12.45
C VAL A 589 -9.83 -22.17 12.66
N GLY A 590 -10.60 -22.33 11.58
CA GLY A 590 -12.06 -22.37 11.60
C GLY A 590 -12.56 -23.79 11.36
N PHE A 591 -13.88 -23.97 11.33
CA PHE A 591 -14.51 -25.27 11.09
C PHE A 591 -15.46 -25.20 9.90
N HIS A 592 -15.49 -26.26 9.08
CA HIS A 592 -16.47 -26.39 8.00
C HIS A 592 -17.87 -26.69 8.55
N ASN A 593 -17.97 -27.55 9.57
CA ASN A 593 -19.21 -27.90 10.25
C ASN A 593 -19.01 -27.88 11.78
N PRO A 594 -19.66 -26.94 12.51
CA PRO A 594 -19.51 -26.85 13.97
C PRO A 594 -20.08 -28.08 14.68
N LYS A 595 -20.99 -28.85 14.07
CA LYS A 595 -21.56 -30.07 14.68
C LYS A 595 -20.57 -31.24 14.72
N MET A 596 -19.48 -31.18 13.97
CA MET A 596 -18.42 -32.20 13.95
C MET A 596 -17.31 -31.92 14.98
N VAL A 597 -17.42 -30.82 15.73
CA VAL A 597 -16.48 -30.48 16.80
C VAL A 597 -16.98 -31.11 18.10
N ARG A 598 -16.11 -31.90 18.73
CA ARG A 598 -16.37 -32.50 20.05
C ARG A 598 -15.55 -31.78 21.10
N THR A 599 -16.00 -31.85 22.35
CA THR A 599 -15.35 -31.19 23.48
C THR A 599 -15.13 -32.17 24.62
N VAL A 600 -13.94 -32.15 25.22
CA VAL A 600 -13.63 -32.87 26.45
C VAL A 600 -13.20 -31.86 27.52
N ARG A 601 -13.75 -31.98 28.73
CA ARG A 601 -13.40 -31.12 29.86
C ARG A 601 -12.20 -31.69 30.60
N VAL A 602 -11.16 -30.88 30.76
CA VAL A 602 -9.95 -31.22 31.51
C VAL A 602 -9.90 -30.40 32.80
N GLU A 603 -10.23 -31.05 33.92
CA GLU A 603 -10.32 -30.42 35.24
C GLU A 603 -8.98 -29.84 35.70
N LYS A 604 -7.91 -30.62 35.65
CA LYS A 604 -6.56 -30.21 36.08
C LYS A 604 -5.48 -30.84 35.21
N ARG A 605 -4.30 -30.22 35.19
CA ARG A 605 -3.12 -30.81 34.54
C ARG A 605 -2.64 -32.00 35.36
N ILE A 606 -2.46 -33.14 34.70
CA ILE A 606 -1.90 -34.36 35.28
C ILE A 606 -0.43 -34.44 34.90
N ASN A 607 0.45 -34.10 35.84
CA ASN A 607 1.89 -34.04 35.59
C ASN A 607 2.48 -35.39 35.19
N ASP A 608 1.98 -36.50 35.73
CA ASP A 608 2.48 -37.84 35.42
C ASP A 608 2.25 -38.19 33.94
N THR A 609 1.06 -37.88 33.40
CA THR A 609 0.73 -38.05 31.97
C THR A 609 1.64 -37.21 31.08
N VAL A 610 1.80 -35.92 31.40
CA VAL A 610 2.63 -35.00 30.61
C VAL A 610 4.11 -35.40 30.66
N ASN A 611 4.62 -35.79 31.83
CA ASN A 611 5.99 -36.23 32.00
C ASN A 611 6.26 -37.54 31.26
N ARG A 612 5.31 -38.49 31.28
CA ARG A 612 5.40 -39.72 30.50
C ARG A 612 5.46 -39.44 29.01
N LEU A 613 4.58 -38.58 28.48
CA LEU A 613 4.61 -38.20 27.06
C LEU A 613 5.94 -37.54 26.72
N ASN A 614 6.41 -36.58 27.52
CA ASN A 614 7.68 -35.89 27.30
C ASN A 614 8.92 -36.82 27.32
N ARG A 615 8.89 -37.93 28.07
CA ARG A 615 9.96 -38.95 28.01
C ARG A 615 10.04 -39.66 26.67
N THR A 616 8.93 -39.71 25.92
CA THR A 616 8.85 -40.30 24.59
C THR A 616 8.97 -39.28 23.45
N LYS A 617 9.19 -38.00 23.78
CA LYS A 617 9.30 -36.91 22.82
C LYS A 617 10.49 -37.16 21.88
N VAL A 618 10.22 -37.22 20.59
CA VAL A 618 11.24 -37.28 19.53
C VAL A 618 11.04 -36.10 18.60
N GLU A 619 12.11 -35.37 18.33
CA GLU A 619 12.11 -34.24 17.40
C GLU A 619 12.54 -34.75 16.03
N ARG A 620 11.75 -34.45 14.99
CA ARG A 620 12.07 -34.82 13.60
C ARG A 620 11.78 -33.66 12.67
N THR A 621 12.39 -33.71 11.48
CA THR A 621 12.14 -32.76 10.40
C THR A 621 11.64 -33.49 9.16
N PRO A 622 10.39 -34.00 9.17
CA PRO A 622 9.81 -34.73 8.04
C PRO A 622 9.58 -33.82 6.82
N ASP A 623 9.70 -34.39 5.62
CA ASP A 623 9.18 -33.78 4.40
C ASP A 623 7.69 -34.15 4.27
N LEU A 624 6.84 -33.36 4.93
CA LEU A 624 5.38 -33.57 4.97
C LEU A 624 4.75 -33.58 3.58
N LYS A 625 5.32 -32.80 2.63
CA LYS A 625 4.84 -32.74 1.26
C LYS A 625 5.14 -34.04 0.52
N ALA A 626 6.38 -34.53 0.60
CA ALA A 626 6.78 -35.79 -0.01
C ALA A 626 5.98 -36.98 0.55
N GLU A 627 5.74 -37.01 1.87
CA GLU A 627 4.90 -38.04 2.51
C GLU A 627 3.47 -38.02 1.96
N ARG A 628 2.86 -36.83 1.85
CA ARG A 628 1.50 -36.66 1.31
C ARG A 628 1.43 -37.07 -0.17
N GLU A 629 2.42 -36.68 -0.96
CA GLU A 629 2.48 -37.01 -2.39
C GLU A 629 2.66 -38.52 -2.63
N ALA A 630 3.48 -39.19 -1.82
CA ALA A 630 3.69 -40.64 -1.89
C ALA A 630 2.40 -41.42 -1.59
N VAL A 631 1.66 -41.05 -0.55
CA VAL A 631 0.37 -41.68 -0.21
C VAL A 631 -0.67 -41.41 -1.30
N ASN A 632 -0.79 -40.17 -1.78
CA ASN A 632 -1.69 -39.84 -2.89
C ASN A 632 -1.32 -40.59 -4.18
N ALA A 633 -0.04 -40.91 -4.42
CA ALA A 633 0.39 -41.72 -5.55
C ALA A 633 -0.01 -43.19 -5.37
N ALA A 634 0.16 -43.75 -4.17
CA ALA A 634 -0.25 -45.11 -3.84
C ALA A 634 -1.77 -45.31 -3.99
N GLU A 635 -2.60 -44.40 -3.46
CA GLU A 635 -4.07 -44.47 -3.61
C GLU A 635 -4.51 -44.38 -5.08
N ARG A 636 -3.83 -43.55 -5.88
CA ARG A 636 -4.09 -43.46 -7.33
C ARG A 636 -3.72 -44.75 -8.05
N ALA A 637 -2.65 -45.43 -7.64
CA ALA A 637 -2.26 -46.72 -8.19
C ALA A 637 -3.27 -47.81 -7.81
N GLU A 638 -3.69 -47.87 -6.54
CA GLU A 638 -4.70 -48.81 -6.04
C GLU A 638 -6.04 -48.62 -6.74
N ARG A 639 -6.51 -47.37 -6.90
CA ARG A 639 -7.75 -47.07 -7.63
C ARG A 639 -7.67 -47.46 -9.12
N LYS A 640 -6.52 -47.26 -9.76
CA LYS A 640 -6.28 -47.72 -11.14
C LYS A 640 -6.29 -49.23 -11.24
N GLN A 641 -5.75 -49.94 -10.26
CA GLN A 641 -5.76 -51.39 -10.20
C GLN A 641 -7.20 -51.93 -9.98
N GLN A 642 -7.93 -51.39 -9.01
CA GLN A 642 -9.35 -51.73 -8.79
C GLN A 642 -10.24 -51.45 -10.00
N LEU A 643 -9.93 -50.41 -10.79
CA LEU A 643 -10.64 -50.13 -12.05
C LEU A 643 -10.29 -51.14 -13.15
N ARG A 644 -9.02 -51.58 -13.23
CA ARG A 644 -8.62 -52.65 -14.15
C ARG A 644 -9.27 -53.97 -13.76
N ASP A 645 -9.28 -54.32 -12.49
CA ASP A 645 -9.89 -55.54 -11.95
C ASP A 645 -11.44 -55.55 -12.04
N LYS A 646 -12.07 -54.42 -12.38
CA LYS A 646 -13.51 -54.32 -12.69
C LYS A 646 -13.81 -54.31 -14.19
N LEU A 647 -12.79 -54.09 -15.02
CA LEU A 647 -12.88 -54.06 -16.49
C LEU A 647 -12.50 -55.41 -17.12
N PHE A 648 -11.84 -56.28 -16.35
CA PHE A 648 -11.65 -57.71 -16.60
C PHE A 648 -12.52 -58.50 -15.61
#